data_AF-A0A1K1NUE5-F1
#
_entry.id   AF-A0A1K1NUE5-F1
#
_cell.length_a   1.000
_cell.length_b   1.000
_cell.length_c   1.000
_cell.angle_alpha   90.00
_cell.angle_beta   90.00
_cell.angle_gamma   90.00
#
_symmetry.space_group_name_H-M   'P 1'
#
loop_
_entity.id
_entity.type
_entity.pdbx_description
1 polymer ?
#
loop_
_entity_poly.entity_id
_entity_poly.type
_entity_poly.pdbx_seq_one_letter_code
_entity_poly.pdbx_strand_id
1 'polypeptide(L)'
;MKKQLLLLSALVAATMTASAQPRTNADGTVTFQYKNDSAKTVMVDVQFAGRQEMKRGADGLWTVTLGPVAPDMYPYCFIVDGVSVMDPENPQYFPNEGFKNSLLEIKSAKEKLPHDICNVPHGRVEYVNYYSKSLGATNHAIVCLPPNYMRDMQKKYPVFYLISGTTDTEEVYYKVGRVNYILDNLIAEGKAKEMIIVLPYGNPTKLLAGKPLAGQPQTRFGGDPFSRDLIEDLMPYVEQNYRTKNDRDSRAIGGFSRGGNQALFNGLSNLDKFSYLCSYSSFTSTDIPQVYDNATDTNKKIHLFWLGVGTDDFLYGNARDYMAFLDQKGIRSVKEFTNDKFGHTWMNAKYFLSKTLPLLFNKKAAEAAMKEGKPAPEATGKEQQFTAGVMARLFPRPIISPEYTEQGTIFRFKAPEAKKVELACEIIPEPIAMVRDSDGVWSTTLTDMMFETFEYCFVVDGTRVADPSNMYLSPNQGFKFSIADNPHSPFNFASQDNIAHGRVAYDLDRMEAWYTSPMSSGMMMMPVFIQLIPGEGDTMESWFKVGGADAIVDRLVADGKTKACILTTSSLDFMQGQGQGMGQMPGFRVRTLRADDYPTWSQRRRALVKMLLAIGKEPAPQMPAFGGGFGGGFGGGRGFGGGGNFGGGGFGGGFPAN
;
A
#
# COMPACT_ATOMS: atom_id res chain seq x y z
N MET A 1 56.79 -3.90 2.50
CA MET A 1 56.51 -2.49 2.17
C MET A 1 57.21 -2.12 0.86
N LYS A 2 56.46 -1.59 -0.11
CA LYS A 2 56.92 -0.96 -1.37
C LYS A 2 57.63 -1.87 -2.40
N LYS A 3 56.92 -2.83 -3.00
CA LYS A 3 57.18 -3.30 -4.39
C LYS A 3 56.08 -4.15 -5.06
N GLN A 4 54.84 -4.09 -4.56
CA GLN A 4 53.67 -4.69 -5.21
C GLN A 4 52.60 -3.65 -5.59
N LEU A 5 52.95 -2.37 -5.57
CA LEU A 5 52.04 -1.25 -5.78
C LEU A 5 52.43 -0.48 -7.05
N LEU A 6 52.47 -1.15 -8.22
CA LEU A 6 52.71 -0.46 -9.50
C LEU A 6 52.34 -1.27 -10.77
N LEU A 7 51.49 -2.31 -10.65
CA LEU A 7 51.01 -3.09 -11.81
C LEU A 7 49.49 -3.34 -11.76
N LEU A 8 48.75 -2.40 -11.19
CA LEU A 8 47.27 -2.37 -11.21
C LEU A 8 46.74 -1.00 -11.67
N SER A 9 47.41 -0.40 -12.64
CA SER A 9 47.03 0.88 -13.23
C SER A 9 47.13 0.82 -14.75
N ALA A 10 46.40 -0.12 -15.35
CA ALA A 10 45.92 -0.12 -16.75
C ALA A 10 45.19 -1.45 -17.00
N LEU A 11 43.99 -1.41 -17.57
CA LEU A 11 43.04 -2.53 -17.81
C LEU A 11 42.28 -3.07 -16.60
N VAL A 12 41.36 -2.26 -16.07
CA VAL A 12 39.95 -2.66 -16.07
C VAL A 12 39.20 -1.44 -16.59
N ALA A 13 39.00 -1.39 -17.92
CA ALA A 13 37.86 -0.65 -18.42
C ALA A 13 36.66 -1.22 -17.69
N ALA A 14 35.98 -0.38 -16.90
CA ALA A 14 34.71 -0.75 -16.34
C ALA A 14 33.85 -1.23 -17.51
N THR A 15 33.64 -2.55 -17.62
CA THR A 15 32.40 -3.05 -18.18
C THR A 15 31.35 -2.54 -17.22
N MET A 16 30.88 -1.31 -17.43
CA MET A 16 29.53 -0.96 -17.03
C MET A 16 28.68 -1.99 -17.74
N THR A 17 28.34 -3.08 -17.07
CA THR A 17 27.18 -3.88 -17.45
C THR A 17 26.04 -2.88 -17.48
N ALA A 18 25.67 -2.46 -18.68
CA ALA A 18 24.53 -1.57 -18.87
C ALA A 18 23.37 -2.24 -18.14
N SER A 19 22.82 -1.56 -17.14
CA SER A 19 21.60 -2.01 -16.46
C SER A 19 20.56 -2.29 -17.53
N ALA A 20 19.95 -3.48 -17.52
CA ALA A 20 18.91 -3.85 -18.47
C ALA A 20 17.57 -3.17 -18.16
N GLN A 21 17.56 -2.10 -17.37
CA GLN A 21 16.35 -1.32 -17.10
C GLN A 21 15.77 -0.70 -18.38
N PRO A 22 14.44 -0.48 -18.41
CA PRO A 22 13.82 0.32 -19.44
C PRO A 22 14.38 1.73 -19.45
N ARG A 23 14.60 2.27 -20.64
CA ARG A 23 15.11 3.62 -20.84
C ARG A 23 14.12 4.45 -21.63
N THR A 24 13.70 5.59 -21.07
CA THR A 24 12.99 6.63 -21.82
C THR A 24 13.99 7.41 -22.68
N ASN A 25 13.70 7.52 -23.96
CA ASN A 25 14.50 8.24 -24.95
C ASN A 25 14.03 9.70 -25.09
N ALA A 26 14.90 10.55 -25.64
CA ALA A 26 14.62 11.98 -25.79
C ALA A 26 13.44 12.30 -26.73
N ASP A 27 13.10 11.38 -27.64
CA ASP A 27 11.97 11.48 -28.56
C ASP A 27 10.64 10.98 -27.96
N GLY A 28 10.64 10.59 -26.68
CA GLY A 28 9.46 10.08 -25.97
C GLY A 28 9.19 8.59 -26.21
N THR A 29 10.05 7.88 -26.93
CA THR A 29 10.01 6.41 -27.01
C THR A 29 10.62 5.77 -25.76
N VAL A 30 10.36 4.49 -25.55
CA VAL A 30 10.93 3.69 -24.45
C VAL A 30 11.58 2.44 -25.02
N THR A 31 12.86 2.24 -24.70
CA THR A 31 13.59 1.02 -25.00
C THR A 31 13.52 0.08 -23.80
N PHE A 32 12.83 -1.04 -23.97
CA PHE A 32 12.84 -2.15 -23.02
C PHE A 32 14.04 -3.05 -23.30
N GLN A 33 14.68 -3.53 -22.25
CA GLN A 33 15.85 -4.40 -22.33
C GLN A 33 15.65 -5.56 -21.34
N TYR A 34 16.11 -6.76 -21.71
CA TYR A 34 16.02 -7.91 -20.83
C TYR A 34 17.19 -8.86 -21.08
N LYS A 35 17.84 -9.33 -20.02
CA LYS A 35 18.97 -10.26 -20.11
C LYS A 35 18.52 -11.65 -19.69
N ASN A 36 18.51 -12.58 -20.65
CA ASN A 36 18.35 -14.00 -20.39
C ASN A 36 18.98 -14.79 -21.54
N ASP A 37 20.09 -15.48 -21.24
CA ASP A 37 20.89 -16.18 -22.24
C ASP A 37 20.32 -17.56 -22.61
N SER A 38 19.44 -18.11 -21.78
CA SER A 38 18.75 -19.38 -22.02
C SER A 38 17.39 -19.23 -22.74
N ALA A 39 16.81 -18.02 -22.73
CA ALA A 39 15.50 -17.75 -23.31
C ALA A 39 15.52 -17.98 -24.82
N LYS A 40 14.44 -18.57 -25.34
CA LYS A 40 14.24 -18.77 -26.80
C LYS A 40 13.37 -17.69 -27.39
N THR A 41 12.37 -17.25 -26.64
CA THR A 41 11.51 -16.12 -27.00
C THR A 41 11.36 -15.18 -25.82
N VAL A 42 11.37 -13.88 -26.11
CA VAL A 42 11.07 -12.84 -25.14
C VAL A 42 10.12 -11.84 -25.78
N MET A 43 9.03 -11.54 -25.09
CA MET A 43 8.15 -10.41 -25.39
C MET A 43 8.12 -9.46 -24.20
N VAL A 44 7.76 -8.20 -24.44
CA VAL A 44 7.29 -7.29 -23.40
C VAL A 44 5.77 -7.16 -23.53
N ASP A 45 5.05 -7.24 -22.42
CA ASP A 45 3.63 -6.88 -22.35
C ASP A 45 3.53 -5.58 -21.55
N VAL A 46 3.24 -4.46 -22.22
CA VAL A 46 3.15 -3.14 -21.59
C VAL A 46 1.82 -2.49 -21.90
N GLN A 47 1.20 -1.89 -20.90
CA GLN A 47 -0.18 -1.38 -20.96
C GLN A 47 -0.49 -0.50 -22.19
N PHE A 48 0.45 0.31 -22.66
CA PHE A 48 0.21 1.21 -23.81
C PHE A 48 0.42 0.58 -25.19
N ALA A 49 1.04 -0.61 -25.28
CA ALA A 49 1.34 -1.27 -26.57
C ALA A 49 0.94 -2.76 -26.62
N GLY A 50 0.46 -3.32 -25.52
CA GLY A 50 0.24 -4.75 -25.37
C GLY A 50 1.53 -5.56 -25.53
N ARG A 51 1.38 -6.80 -26.03
CA ARG A 51 2.49 -7.73 -26.25
C ARG A 51 3.27 -7.39 -27.51
N GLN A 52 4.57 -7.22 -27.34
CA GLN A 52 5.51 -6.88 -28.41
C GLN A 52 6.72 -7.82 -28.34
N GLU A 53 7.07 -8.43 -29.48
CA GLU A 53 8.25 -9.28 -29.59
C GLU A 53 9.53 -8.47 -29.37
N MET A 54 10.48 -9.05 -28.65
CA MET A 54 11.81 -8.48 -28.44
C MET A 54 12.83 -9.21 -29.31
N LYS A 55 13.87 -8.50 -29.75
CA LYS A 55 14.94 -9.06 -30.58
C LYS A 55 16.21 -9.22 -29.75
N ARG A 56 16.84 -10.39 -29.82
CA ARG A 56 18.13 -10.66 -29.18
C ARG A 56 19.27 -10.03 -29.99
N GLY A 57 20.01 -9.13 -29.35
CA GLY A 57 21.23 -8.52 -29.88
C GLY A 57 22.46 -9.43 -29.74
N ALA A 58 23.57 -9.02 -30.36
CA ALA A 58 24.86 -9.73 -30.28
C ALA A 58 25.50 -9.67 -28.88
N ASP A 59 25.09 -8.69 -28.07
CA ASP A 59 25.40 -8.57 -26.63
C ASP A 59 24.56 -9.53 -25.74
N GLY A 60 23.64 -10.27 -26.36
CA GLY A 60 22.72 -11.18 -25.69
C GLY A 60 21.60 -10.48 -24.92
N LEU A 61 21.39 -9.17 -25.12
CA LEU A 61 20.23 -8.45 -24.61
C LEU A 61 19.05 -8.61 -25.56
N TRP A 62 17.88 -8.88 -25.01
CA TRP A 62 16.61 -8.77 -25.73
C TRP A 62 16.15 -7.32 -25.67
N THR A 63 15.81 -6.73 -26.82
CA THR A 63 15.43 -5.31 -26.89
C THR A 63 14.22 -5.06 -27.78
N VAL A 64 13.43 -4.05 -27.43
CA VAL A 64 12.41 -3.44 -28.29
C VAL A 64 12.25 -1.97 -27.91
N THR A 65 12.01 -1.11 -28.90
CA THR A 65 11.71 0.31 -28.66
C THR A 65 10.30 0.61 -29.10
N LEU A 66 9.50 1.17 -28.18
CA LEU A 66 8.07 1.42 -28.35
C LEU A 66 7.74 2.89 -28.09
N GLY A 67 6.63 3.38 -28.66
CA GLY A 67 6.17 4.76 -28.52
C GLY A 67 6.44 5.62 -29.77
N PRO A 68 6.42 6.96 -29.66
CA PRO A 68 6.33 7.75 -28.42
C PRO A 68 5.06 7.53 -27.61
N VAL A 69 5.12 7.75 -26.30
CA VAL A 69 3.99 7.58 -25.38
C VAL A 69 3.85 8.78 -24.44
N ALA A 70 2.63 9.03 -23.98
CA ALA A 70 2.37 10.09 -23.01
C ALA A 70 3.12 9.83 -21.68
N PRO A 71 3.58 10.89 -20.99
CA PRO A 71 4.12 10.75 -19.64
C PRO A 71 3.07 10.25 -18.65
N ASP A 72 3.34 9.11 -18.01
CA ASP A 72 2.59 8.54 -16.88
C ASP A 72 3.36 7.32 -16.32
N MET A 73 2.73 6.56 -15.45
CA MET A 73 3.19 5.27 -14.94
C MET A 73 2.45 4.12 -15.62
N TYR A 74 3.19 3.18 -16.20
CA TYR A 74 2.67 2.04 -16.96
C TYR A 74 3.12 0.71 -16.35
N PRO A 75 2.20 -0.21 -16.01
CA PRO A 75 2.58 -1.57 -15.68
C PRO A 75 3.10 -2.31 -16.92
N TYR A 76 4.13 -3.12 -16.73
CA TYR A 76 4.64 -4.05 -17.73
C TYR A 76 5.21 -5.33 -17.11
N CYS A 77 5.33 -6.38 -17.91
CA CYS A 77 6.14 -7.55 -17.60
C CYS A 77 6.84 -8.06 -18.86
N PHE A 78 7.83 -8.92 -18.68
CA PHE A 78 8.36 -9.73 -19.78
C PHE A 78 7.58 -11.04 -19.87
N ILE A 79 7.50 -11.60 -21.06
CA ILE A 79 7.02 -12.97 -21.30
C ILE A 79 8.19 -13.76 -21.86
N VAL A 80 8.73 -14.65 -21.05
CA VAL A 80 9.94 -15.44 -21.35
C VAL A 80 9.51 -16.87 -21.57
N ASP A 81 9.69 -17.38 -22.79
CA ASP A 81 9.27 -18.73 -23.17
C ASP A 81 7.81 -19.06 -22.78
N GLY A 82 6.92 -18.06 -22.89
CA GLY A 82 5.49 -18.19 -22.59
C GLY A 82 5.08 -17.87 -21.15
N VAL A 83 6.03 -17.51 -20.28
CA VAL A 83 5.76 -17.25 -18.85
C VAL A 83 5.97 -15.78 -18.52
N SER A 84 5.00 -15.15 -17.85
CA SER A 84 5.09 -13.76 -17.40
C SER A 84 6.06 -13.62 -16.23
N VAL A 85 6.99 -12.66 -16.34
CA VAL A 85 8.05 -12.39 -15.36
C VAL A 85 8.14 -10.88 -15.15
N MET A 86 8.20 -10.43 -13.90
CA MET A 86 8.56 -9.05 -13.61
C MET A 86 9.97 -8.75 -14.12
N ASP A 87 10.21 -7.49 -14.43
CA ASP A 87 11.56 -7.02 -14.69
C ASP A 87 12.41 -7.13 -13.41
N PRO A 88 13.42 -8.01 -13.37
CA PRO A 88 14.27 -8.18 -12.19
C PRO A 88 15.09 -6.93 -11.90
N GLU A 89 15.33 -6.06 -12.88
CA GLU A 89 16.11 -4.85 -12.68
C GLU A 89 15.25 -3.68 -12.18
N ASN A 90 13.92 -3.80 -12.20
CA ASN A 90 13.03 -2.72 -11.78
C ASN A 90 12.55 -2.91 -10.32
N PRO A 91 12.99 -2.05 -9.38
CA PRO A 91 12.58 -2.16 -7.99
C PRO A 91 11.11 -1.78 -7.76
N GLN A 92 10.48 -1.05 -8.69
CA GLN A 92 9.09 -0.63 -8.62
C GLN A 92 8.18 -1.69 -9.23
N TYR A 93 7.14 -2.05 -8.49
CA TYR A 93 6.20 -3.08 -8.88
C TYR A 93 4.77 -2.63 -8.62
N PHE A 94 3.84 -3.18 -9.39
CA PHE A 94 2.42 -2.95 -9.23
C PHE A 94 1.91 -3.89 -8.11
N PRO A 95 1.40 -3.38 -6.98
CA PRO A 95 0.84 -4.21 -5.91
C PRO A 95 -0.46 -4.86 -6.37
N ASN A 96 -0.40 -6.16 -6.69
CA ASN A 96 -1.53 -6.90 -7.23
C ASN A 96 -1.46 -8.38 -6.83
N GLU A 97 -2.63 -8.98 -6.66
CA GLU A 97 -2.84 -10.36 -6.20
C GLU A 97 -3.44 -11.27 -7.28
N GLY A 98 -3.46 -10.82 -8.53
CA GLY A 98 -3.82 -11.60 -9.72
C GLY A 98 -2.73 -11.63 -10.80
N PHE A 99 -1.75 -10.73 -10.75
CA PHE A 99 -0.59 -10.70 -11.63
C PHE A 99 0.61 -10.03 -10.95
N LYS A 100 1.78 -10.07 -11.60
CA LYS A 100 3.03 -9.48 -11.11
C LYS A 100 3.68 -8.69 -12.23
N ASN A 101 3.52 -7.36 -12.18
CA ASN A 101 4.07 -6.43 -13.16
C ASN A 101 5.02 -5.45 -12.48
N SER A 102 6.06 -5.06 -13.20
CA SER A 102 6.92 -3.94 -12.88
C SER A 102 6.25 -2.62 -13.28
N LEU A 103 6.71 -1.50 -12.72
CA LEU A 103 6.17 -0.17 -13.02
C LEU A 103 7.21 0.66 -13.78
N LEU A 104 6.87 1.04 -15.01
CA LEU A 104 7.62 2.01 -15.79
C LEU A 104 7.08 3.41 -15.49
N GLU A 105 7.92 4.32 -15.03
CA GLU A 105 7.59 5.74 -14.86
C GLU A 105 8.19 6.57 -16.01
N ILE A 106 7.34 7.30 -16.74
CA ILE A 106 7.74 8.20 -17.82
C ILE A 106 7.43 9.62 -17.36
N LYS A 107 8.49 10.40 -17.11
CA LYS A 107 8.35 11.79 -16.65
C LYS A 107 8.03 12.74 -17.81
N SER A 108 7.26 13.76 -17.52
CA SER A 108 6.97 14.83 -18.48
C SER A 108 8.09 15.87 -18.47
N ALA A 109 8.57 16.24 -19.66
CA ALA A 109 9.51 17.36 -19.82
C ALA A 109 8.79 18.72 -19.97
N LYS A 110 7.46 18.72 -20.15
CA LYS A 110 6.69 19.91 -20.54
C LYS A 110 5.79 20.46 -19.43
N GLU A 111 5.24 19.57 -18.63
CA GLU A 111 4.25 19.93 -17.61
C GLU A 111 4.43 19.07 -16.37
N LYS A 112 4.11 19.64 -15.21
CA LYS A 112 4.05 18.90 -13.96
C LYS A 112 2.81 18.02 -13.96
N LEU A 113 2.99 16.71 -13.83
CA LEU A 113 1.88 15.77 -13.64
C LEU A 113 1.34 15.87 -12.21
N PRO A 114 0.05 15.60 -11.97
CA PRO A 114 -0.53 15.69 -10.62
C PRO A 114 0.19 14.84 -9.56
N HIS A 115 0.77 13.72 -10.01
CA HIS A 115 1.44 12.72 -9.18
C HIS A 115 2.96 12.88 -9.09
N ASP A 116 3.52 13.93 -9.68
CA ASP A 116 4.96 14.19 -9.59
C ASP A 116 5.38 14.45 -8.14
N ILE A 117 6.49 13.85 -7.73
CA ILE A 117 7.14 14.16 -6.47
C ILE A 117 7.76 15.56 -6.58
N CYS A 118 7.23 16.50 -5.82
CA CYS A 118 7.65 17.89 -5.84
C CYS A 118 8.27 18.30 -4.51
N ASN A 119 9.13 19.32 -4.54
CA ASN A 119 9.70 19.89 -3.32
C ASN A 119 8.64 20.72 -2.55
N VAL A 120 7.74 20.03 -1.87
CA VAL A 120 6.67 20.57 -1.02
C VAL A 120 6.68 19.79 0.30
N PRO A 121 6.06 20.30 1.38
CA PRO A 121 5.90 19.51 2.59
C PRO A 121 5.18 18.20 2.30
N HIS A 122 5.79 17.07 2.70
CA HIS A 122 5.21 15.75 2.49
C HIS A 122 4.50 15.22 3.73
N GLY A 123 3.40 14.50 3.47
CA GLY A 123 2.69 13.72 4.47
C GLY A 123 3.49 12.50 4.94
N ARG A 124 2.94 11.78 5.91
CA ARG A 124 3.47 10.49 6.38
C ARG A 124 2.55 9.36 5.95
N VAL A 125 3.13 8.21 5.62
CA VAL A 125 2.38 6.98 5.34
C VAL A 125 2.59 6.01 6.50
N GLU A 126 1.50 5.58 7.12
CA GLU A 126 1.48 4.62 8.23
C GLU A 126 0.77 3.33 7.81
N TYR A 127 1.43 2.19 7.98
CA TYR A 127 0.86 0.86 7.83
C TYR A 127 0.34 0.43 9.19
N VAL A 128 -0.93 0.03 9.21
CA VAL A 128 -1.63 -0.33 10.44
C VAL A 128 -2.26 -1.69 10.35
N ASN A 129 -2.15 -2.43 11.45
CA ASN A 129 -2.90 -3.65 11.70
C ASN A 129 -4.00 -3.34 12.74
N TYR A 130 -5.15 -3.98 12.61
CA TYR A 130 -6.24 -3.88 13.56
C TYR A 130 -7.00 -5.20 13.64
N TYR A 131 -7.49 -5.54 14.82
CA TYR A 131 -8.37 -6.70 14.95
C TYR A 131 -9.78 -6.34 14.48
N SER A 132 -10.26 -7.06 13.47
CA SER A 132 -11.62 -6.92 12.95
C SER A 132 -12.53 -7.95 13.63
N LYS A 133 -13.45 -7.48 14.47
CA LYS A 133 -14.39 -8.37 15.15
C LYS A 133 -15.40 -8.97 14.17
N SER A 134 -15.79 -8.20 13.15
CA SER A 134 -16.73 -8.66 12.12
C SER A 134 -16.15 -9.76 11.22
N LEU A 135 -14.82 -9.80 11.06
CA LEU A 135 -14.09 -10.83 10.34
C LEU A 135 -13.59 -11.96 11.25
N GLY A 136 -13.36 -11.68 12.53
CA GLY A 136 -12.72 -12.59 13.48
C GLY A 136 -11.23 -12.82 13.19
N ALA A 137 -10.56 -11.81 12.60
CA ALA A 137 -9.17 -11.88 12.17
C ALA A 137 -8.52 -10.48 12.21
N THR A 138 -7.19 -10.43 12.18
CA THR A 138 -6.45 -9.17 12.00
C THR A 138 -6.52 -8.76 10.53
N ASN A 139 -6.93 -7.52 10.28
CA ASN A 139 -6.92 -6.90 8.96
C ASN A 139 -5.94 -5.70 8.96
N HIS A 140 -5.65 -5.16 7.78
CA HIS A 140 -4.67 -4.10 7.62
C HIS A 140 -5.17 -2.98 6.71
N ALA A 141 -4.58 -1.79 6.88
CA ALA A 141 -4.83 -0.61 6.07
C ALA A 141 -3.58 0.27 6.01
N ILE A 142 -3.57 1.20 5.06
CA ILE A 142 -2.59 2.29 5.01
C ILE A 142 -3.29 3.60 5.34
N VAL A 143 -2.67 4.41 6.20
CA VAL A 143 -3.14 5.74 6.56
C VAL A 143 -2.14 6.79 6.07
N CYS A 144 -2.57 7.64 5.16
CA CYS A 144 -1.82 8.81 4.71
C CYS A 144 -2.21 10.02 5.57
N LEU A 145 -1.24 10.57 6.28
CA LEU A 145 -1.38 11.73 7.14
C LEU A 145 -0.90 12.99 6.42
N PRO A 146 -1.62 14.13 6.53
CA PRO A 146 -1.23 15.35 5.83
C PRO A 146 0.07 15.96 6.43
N PRO A 147 0.81 16.80 5.67
CA PRO A 147 2.14 17.27 6.07
C PRO A 147 2.22 17.95 7.44
N ASN A 148 1.18 18.68 7.86
CA ASN A 148 1.17 19.37 9.17
C ASN A 148 0.60 18.53 10.32
N TYR A 149 0.27 17.26 10.09
CA TYR A 149 -0.31 16.39 11.12
C TYR A 149 0.54 16.36 12.39
N MET A 150 1.86 16.22 12.27
CA MET A 150 2.78 16.13 13.41
C MET A 150 3.16 17.48 14.05
N ARG A 151 2.77 18.60 13.42
CA ARG A 151 3.12 19.95 13.89
C ARG A 151 2.01 20.57 14.74
N ASP A 152 0.76 20.38 14.31
CA ASP A 152 -0.42 20.86 15.03
C ASP A 152 -1.08 19.69 15.77
N MET A 153 -0.75 19.58 17.07
CA MET A 153 -1.24 18.51 17.93
C MET A 153 -2.70 18.68 18.37
N GLN A 154 -3.30 19.86 18.15
CA GLN A 154 -4.69 20.14 18.53
C GLN A 154 -5.66 20.02 17.34
N LYS A 155 -5.15 20.20 16.11
CA LYS A 155 -5.96 20.09 14.91
C LYS A 155 -6.47 18.67 14.67
N LYS A 156 -7.77 18.59 14.40
CA LYS A 156 -8.48 17.39 13.93
C LYS A 156 -8.77 17.50 12.44
N TYR A 157 -8.69 16.38 11.74
CA TYR A 157 -8.75 16.31 10.28
C TYR A 157 -10.00 15.54 9.82
N PRO A 158 -10.61 15.93 8.69
CA PRO A 158 -11.58 15.08 8.02
C PRO A 158 -10.90 13.83 7.44
N VAL A 159 -11.69 12.78 7.16
CA VAL A 159 -11.19 11.47 6.74
C VAL A 159 -11.81 11.03 5.41
N PHE A 160 -10.97 10.61 4.47
CA PHE A 160 -11.37 10.02 3.19
C PHE A 160 -10.99 8.55 3.13
N TYR A 161 -11.98 7.66 3.09
CA TYR A 161 -11.79 6.22 2.90
C TYR A 161 -11.78 5.89 1.41
N LEU A 162 -10.67 5.36 0.89
CA LEU A 162 -10.43 5.21 -0.55
C LEU A 162 -10.08 3.77 -0.92
N ILE A 163 -11.00 3.08 -1.59
CA ILE A 163 -11.03 1.61 -1.75
C ILE A 163 -10.55 1.20 -3.14
N SER A 164 -9.60 0.25 -3.21
CA SER A 164 -8.94 -0.22 -4.44
C SER A 164 -9.76 -1.27 -5.23
N GLY A 165 -9.28 -1.65 -6.42
CA GLY A 165 -9.97 -2.54 -7.34
C GLY A 165 -9.97 -4.02 -6.92
N THR A 166 -10.51 -4.88 -7.79
CA THR A 166 -10.76 -6.31 -7.50
C THR A 166 -9.50 -7.09 -7.13
N THR A 167 -8.39 -6.84 -7.82
CA THR A 167 -7.13 -7.59 -7.68
C THR A 167 -6.03 -6.75 -7.04
N ASP A 168 -6.37 -5.56 -6.58
CA ASP A 168 -5.41 -4.65 -5.97
C ASP A 168 -5.26 -4.94 -4.48
N THR A 169 -4.14 -4.51 -3.91
CA THR A 169 -3.96 -4.39 -2.46
C THR A 169 -4.24 -2.96 -2.00
N GLU A 170 -4.23 -2.71 -0.70
CA GLU A 170 -4.28 -1.39 -0.07
C GLU A 170 -3.13 -0.46 -0.51
N GLU A 171 -2.00 -1.03 -0.95
CA GLU A 171 -0.84 -0.25 -1.39
C GLU A 171 -1.03 0.46 -2.72
N VAL A 172 -1.96 0.02 -3.56
CA VAL A 172 -1.99 0.43 -4.98
C VAL A 172 -2.25 1.93 -5.14
N TYR A 173 -3.12 2.53 -4.32
CA TYR A 173 -3.41 3.97 -4.36
C TYR A 173 -2.21 4.82 -3.93
N TYR A 174 -1.34 4.23 -3.12
CA TYR A 174 -0.11 4.86 -2.68
C TYR A 174 1.01 4.67 -3.72
N LYS A 175 1.29 3.43 -4.15
CA LYS A 175 2.42 3.10 -5.03
C LYS A 175 2.17 3.45 -6.50
N VAL A 176 0.97 3.19 -7.01
CA VAL A 176 0.59 3.45 -8.42
C VAL A 176 -0.25 4.71 -8.53
N GLY A 177 -1.23 4.88 -7.64
CA GLY A 177 -2.11 6.04 -7.60
C GLY A 177 -1.44 7.31 -7.09
N ARG A 178 -0.30 7.19 -6.39
CA ARG A 178 0.48 8.33 -5.83
C ARG A 178 -0.39 9.33 -5.07
N VAL A 179 -1.44 8.85 -4.38
CA VAL A 179 -2.47 9.71 -3.77
C VAL A 179 -1.89 10.67 -2.73
N ASN A 180 -0.85 10.24 -2.01
CA ASN A 180 -0.11 11.07 -1.06
C ASN A 180 0.52 12.29 -1.76
N TYR A 181 1.22 12.09 -2.89
CA TYR A 181 1.85 13.19 -3.62
C TYR A 181 0.84 14.09 -4.31
N ILE A 182 -0.26 13.53 -4.86
CA ILE A 182 -1.34 14.34 -5.42
C ILE A 182 -1.94 15.25 -4.35
N LEU A 183 -2.21 14.70 -3.15
CA LEU A 183 -2.75 15.47 -2.04
C LEU A 183 -1.75 16.53 -1.55
N ASP A 184 -0.48 16.18 -1.34
CA ASP A 184 0.56 17.11 -0.89
C ASP A 184 0.73 18.28 -1.86
N ASN A 185 0.78 17.99 -3.17
CA ASN A 185 0.83 18.99 -4.23
C ASN A 185 -0.37 19.94 -4.17
N LEU A 186 -1.59 19.40 -4.06
CA LEU A 186 -2.81 20.20 -4.01
C LEU A 186 -2.94 21.01 -2.71
N ILE A 187 -2.45 20.50 -1.58
CA ILE A 187 -2.39 21.24 -0.30
C ILE A 187 -1.41 22.40 -0.42
N ALA A 188 -0.21 22.16 -0.96
CA ALA A 188 0.80 23.18 -1.17
C ALA A 188 0.33 24.29 -2.12
N GLU A 189 -0.49 23.93 -3.12
CA GLU A 189 -1.14 24.87 -4.05
C GLU A 189 -2.38 25.57 -3.45
N GLY A 190 -2.79 25.23 -2.23
CA GLY A 190 -3.99 25.78 -1.58
C GLY A 190 -5.32 25.31 -2.20
N LYS A 191 -5.30 24.26 -3.02
CA LYS A 191 -6.45 23.74 -3.76
C LYS A 191 -7.23 22.65 -3.01
N ALA A 192 -6.58 21.91 -2.12
CA ALA A 192 -7.21 20.88 -1.29
C ALA A 192 -7.13 21.21 0.20
N LYS A 193 -8.10 20.70 0.97
CA LYS A 193 -8.06 20.73 2.44
C LYS A 193 -7.11 19.64 2.94
N GLU A 194 -6.40 19.91 4.04
CA GLU A 194 -5.69 18.84 4.74
C GLU A 194 -6.70 17.80 5.26
N MET A 195 -6.43 16.53 4.97
CA MET A 195 -7.28 15.40 5.31
C MET A 195 -6.43 14.17 5.58
N ILE A 196 -6.97 13.23 6.35
CA ILE A 196 -6.42 11.88 6.46
C ILE A 196 -7.03 11.04 5.33
N ILE A 197 -6.21 10.27 4.62
CA ILE A 197 -6.70 9.28 3.65
C ILE A 197 -6.43 7.89 4.20
N VAL A 198 -7.47 7.06 4.28
CA VAL A 198 -7.40 5.66 4.71
C VAL A 198 -7.59 4.78 3.48
N LEU A 199 -6.61 3.91 3.23
CA LEU A 199 -6.60 2.93 2.15
C LEU A 199 -6.81 1.55 2.78
N PRO A 200 -8.06 1.06 2.85
CA PRO A 200 -8.34 -0.26 3.40
C PRO A 200 -7.99 -1.37 2.42
N TYR A 201 -7.65 -2.55 2.93
CA TYR A 201 -7.60 -3.76 2.11
C TYR A 201 -9.01 -4.24 1.75
N GLY A 202 -9.38 -4.13 0.47
CA GLY A 202 -10.75 -4.38 -0.03
C GLY A 202 -11.15 -5.86 -0.19
N ASN A 203 -10.25 -6.79 0.15
CA ASN A 203 -10.38 -8.24 -0.09
C ASN A 203 -10.28 -9.09 1.20
N PRO A 204 -10.95 -8.73 2.31
CA PRO A 204 -10.70 -9.36 3.61
C PRO A 204 -10.95 -10.87 3.64
N THR A 205 -11.79 -11.41 2.74
CA THR A 205 -12.03 -12.86 2.63
C THR A 205 -10.79 -13.66 2.28
N LYS A 206 -9.76 -13.06 1.67
CA LYS A 206 -8.49 -13.71 1.38
C LYS A 206 -7.60 -13.90 2.62
N LEU A 207 -7.86 -13.17 3.69
CA LEU A 207 -7.16 -13.33 4.98
C LEU A 207 -7.81 -14.39 5.86
N LEU A 208 -9.03 -14.83 5.54
CA LEU A 208 -9.77 -15.81 6.30
C LEU A 208 -9.32 -17.22 5.90
N ALA A 209 -8.46 -17.84 6.71
CA ALA A 209 -7.93 -19.20 6.50
C ALA A 209 -9.05 -20.27 6.49
N GLY A 210 -9.66 -20.50 5.33
CA GLY A 210 -10.55 -21.64 5.09
C GLY A 210 -11.93 -21.59 5.76
N LYS A 211 -12.34 -20.47 6.36
CA LYS A 211 -13.74 -20.26 6.79
C LYS A 211 -14.46 -19.35 5.80
N PRO A 212 -15.14 -19.88 4.76
CA PRO A 212 -16.27 -19.16 4.23
C PRO A 212 -17.19 -18.86 5.42
N LEU A 213 -17.57 -17.60 5.62
CA LEU A 213 -18.68 -17.30 6.51
C LEU A 213 -19.90 -18.05 5.96
N ALA A 214 -20.25 -19.17 6.62
CA ALA A 214 -21.31 -20.05 6.16
C ALA A 214 -22.60 -19.24 5.96
N GLY A 215 -23.19 -19.36 4.77
CA GLY A 215 -24.46 -18.71 4.43
C GLY A 215 -24.38 -17.23 4.01
N GLN A 216 -23.19 -16.62 3.90
CA GLN A 216 -23.08 -15.29 3.32
C GLN A 216 -22.83 -15.41 1.80
N PRO A 217 -23.72 -14.88 0.94
CA PRO A 217 -23.33 -14.67 -0.45
C PRO A 217 -22.08 -13.80 -0.43
N GLN A 218 -21.05 -14.14 -1.20
CA GLN A 218 -20.11 -13.12 -1.65
C GLN A 218 -20.94 -12.16 -2.51
N THR A 219 -21.64 -11.22 -1.88
CA THR A 219 -22.47 -10.26 -2.58
C THR A 219 -21.52 -9.47 -3.45
N ARG A 220 -21.63 -9.69 -4.76
CA ARG A 220 -20.67 -9.23 -5.77
C ARG A 220 -20.70 -7.69 -5.94
N PHE A 221 -21.52 -6.99 -5.15
CA PHE A 221 -21.87 -5.58 -5.30
C PHE A 221 -22.13 -4.82 -3.96
N GLY A 222 -21.39 -5.13 -2.89
CA GLY A 222 -21.48 -4.45 -1.58
C GLY A 222 -22.32 -5.18 -0.53
N GLY A 223 -22.24 -4.76 0.73
CA GLY A 223 -22.87 -5.46 1.87
C GLY A 223 -22.18 -6.78 2.22
N ASP A 224 -20.94 -6.93 1.75
CA ASP A 224 -20.07 -8.08 1.92
C ASP A 224 -19.34 -8.01 3.28
N PRO A 225 -18.51 -9.01 3.63
CA PRO A 225 -17.71 -8.94 4.87
C PRO A 225 -16.85 -7.67 4.97
N PHE A 226 -16.42 -7.10 3.84
CA PHE A 226 -15.70 -5.83 3.81
C PHE A 226 -16.57 -4.64 4.27
N SER A 227 -17.84 -4.57 3.86
CA SER A 227 -18.76 -3.52 4.35
C SER A 227 -18.83 -3.47 5.87
N ARG A 228 -18.94 -4.63 6.55
CA ARG A 228 -18.98 -4.67 8.01
C ARG A 228 -17.64 -4.29 8.62
N ASP A 229 -16.54 -4.85 8.11
CA ASP A 229 -15.18 -4.50 8.56
C ASP A 229 -14.92 -3.00 8.48
N LEU A 230 -15.27 -2.37 7.35
CA LEU A 230 -15.07 -0.94 7.14
C LEU A 230 -15.85 -0.10 8.18
N ILE A 231 -17.15 -0.37 8.34
CA ILE A 231 -18.06 0.47 9.12
C ILE A 231 -17.95 0.19 10.64
N GLU A 232 -17.83 -1.08 11.02
CA GLU A 232 -17.92 -1.52 12.42
C GLU A 232 -16.56 -1.66 13.10
N ASP A 233 -15.46 -1.86 12.35
CA ASP A 233 -14.13 -2.12 12.91
C ASP A 233 -13.10 -1.04 12.50
N LEU A 234 -12.83 -0.86 11.20
CA LEU A 234 -11.79 0.04 10.72
C LEU A 234 -12.10 1.51 11.02
N MET A 235 -13.32 1.97 10.75
CA MET A 235 -13.71 3.35 11.03
C MET A 235 -13.53 3.70 12.52
N PRO A 236 -14.09 2.93 13.48
CA PRO A 236 -13.81 3.13 14.90
C PRO A 236 -12.32 3.07 15.26
N TYR A 237 -11.55 2.15 14.68
CA TYR A 237 -10.11 2.09 14.89
C TYR A 237 -9.43 3.42 14.48
N VAL A 238 -9.76 3.94 13.30
CA VAL A 238 -9.19 5.21 12.81
C VAL A 238 -9.58 6.37 13.73
N GLU A 239 -10.83 6.42 14.16
CA GLU A 239 -11.34 7.47 15.05
C GLU A 239 -10.70 7.46 16.45
N GLN A 240 -10.32 6.28 16.94
CA GLN A 240 -9.68 6.12 18.24
C GLN A 240 -8.17 6.45 18.18
N ASN A 241 -7.51 6.17 17.06
CA ASN A 241 -6.05 6.20 16.95
C ASN A 241 -5.49 7.44 16.25
N TYR A 242 -6.36 8.25 15.61
CA TYR A 242 -5.98 9.45 14.87
C TYR A 242 -6.80 10.67 15.29
N ARG A 243 -6.27 11.88 15.01
CA ARG A 243 -6.97 13.14 15.27
C ARG A 243 -8.00 13.42 14.20
N THR A 244 -9.16 12.79 14.30
CA THR A 244 -10.22 12.86 13.30
C THR A 244 -11.39 13.73 13.75
N LYS A 245 -12.13 14.28 12.78
CA LYS A 245 -13.48 14.82 12.95
C LYS A 245 -14.48 13.72 12.57
N ASN A 246 -15.32 13.31 13.50
CA ASN A 246 -16.08 12.05 13.36
C ASN A 246 -17.54 12.27 12.92
N ASP A 247 -17.90 13.49 12.55
CA ASP A 247 -19.21 13.80 11.97
C ASP A 247 -19.24 13.46 10.46
N ARG A 248 -20.45 13.30 9.92
CA ARG A 248 -20.67 12.95 8.51
C ARG A 248 -20.16 13.98 7.51
N ASP A 249 -20.12 15.26 7.89
CA ASP A 249 -19.68 16.36 7.03
C ASP A 249 -18.14 16.42 6.95
N SER A 250 -17.47 15.64 7.79
CA SER A 250 -16.02 15.44 7.80
C SER A 250 -15.60 14.05 7.32
N ARG A 251 -16.50 13.27 6.71
CA ARG A 251 -16.21 11.92 6.21
C ARG A 251 -16.59 11.74 4.74
N ALA A 252 -15.61 11.25 3.98
CA ALA A 252 -15.74 10.92 2.57
C ALA A 252 -15.45 9.43 2.32
N ILE A 253 -16.05 8.87 1.28
CA ILE A 253 -15.76 7.53 0.79
C ILE A 253 -15.66 7.52 -0.72
N GLY A 254 -14.70 6.78 -1.26
CA GLY A 254 -14.49 6.66 -2.69
C GLY A 254 -13.75 5.39 -3.07
N GLY A 255 -13.68 5.10 -4.37
CA GLY A 255 -12.92 3.94 -4.82
C GLY A 255 -12.92 3.73 -6.33
N PHE A 256 -12.10 2.78 -6.76
CA PHE A 256 -11.89 2.44 -8.17
C PHE A 256 -12.40 1.05 -8.50
N SER A 257 -13.08 0.89 -9.65
CA SER A 257 -13.60 -0.40 -10.10
C SER A 257 -14.49 -1.05 -9.04
N ARG A 258 -14.22 -2.28 -8.60
CA ARG A 258 -14.95 -2.89 -7.47
C ARG A 258 -14.90 -2.05 -6.19
N GLY A 259 -13.79 -1.38 -5.89
CA GLY A 259 -13.72 -0.45 -4.76
C GLY A 259 -14.65 0.75 -4.93
N GLY A 260 -14.88 1.20 -6.17
CA GLY A 260 -15.87 2.23 -6.49
C GLY A 260 -17.30 1.75 -6.24
N ASN A 261 -17.58 0.47 -6.50
CA ASN A 261 -18.86 -0.15 -6.18
C ASN A 261 -19.04 -0.27 -4.66
N GLN A 262 -18.04 -0.79 -3.95
CA GLN A 262 -18.03 -0.90 -2.49
C GLN A 262 -18.19 0.47 -1.83
N ALA A 263 -17.51 1.50 -2.34
CA ALA A 263 -17.62 2.88 -1.86
C ALA A 263 -19.05 3.42 -2.00
N LEU A 264 -19.66 3.26 -3.18
CA LEU A 264 -21.02 3.72 -3.43
C LEU A 264 -22.03 3.00 -2.53
N PHE A 265 -21.95 1.67 -2.44
CA PHE A 265 -22.87 0.89 -1.62
C PHE A 265 -22.77 1.30 -0.14
N ASN A 266 -21.56 1.34 0.41
CA ASN A 266 -21.35 1.70 1.82
C ASN A 266 -21.73 3.15 2.10
N GLY A 267 -21.38 4.07 1.21
CA GLY A 267 -21.71 5.49 1.35
C GLY A 267 -23.20 5.79 1.30
N LEU A 268 -23.91 5.24 0.31
CA LEU A 268 -25.35 5.42 0.14
C LEU A 268 -26.16 4.72 1.24
N SER A 269 -25.70 3.54 1.70
CA SER A 269 -26.35 2.83 2.80
C SER A 269 -26.08 3.44 4.18
N ASN A 270 -25.13 4.38 4.29
CA ASN A 270 -24.73 5.03 5.53
C ASN A 270 -24.62 6.56 5.37
N LEU A 271 -25.64 7.20 4.81
CA LEU A 271 -25.68 8.67 4.66
C LEU A 271 -25.69 9.43 6.00
N ASP A 272 -25.95 8.74 7.12
CA ASP A 272 -25.74 9.22 8.48
C ASP A 272 -24.26 9.37 8.84
N LYS A 273 -23.36 8.64 8.15
CA LYS A 273 -21.91 8.62 8.39
C LYS A 273 -21.10 9.33 7.30
N PHE A 274 -21.60 9.40 6.07
CA PHE A 274 -20.89 9.98 4.92
C PHE A 274 -21.70 11.10 4.25
N SER A 275 -21.00 12.08 3.71
CA SER A 275 -21.60 13.17 2.92
C SER A 275 -20.86 13.46 1.61
N TYR A 276 -19.69 12.87 1.38
CA TYR A 276 -18.93 12.97 0.14
C TYR A 276 -18.69 11.56 -0.41
N LEU A 277 -19.26 11.27 -1.57
CA LEU A 277 -19.23 9.98 -2.24
C LEU A 277 -18.53 10.13 -3.60
N CYS A 278 -17.50 9.33 -3.86
CA CYS A 278 -16.77 9.32 -5.12
C CYS A 278 -16.76 7.92 -5.74
N SER A 279 -16.88 7.81 -7.05
CA SER A 279 -16.75 6.54 -7.76
C SER A 279 -15.93 6.71 -9.03
N TYR A 280 -14.92 5.87 -9.17
CA TYR A 280 -13.97 5.89 -10.28
C TYR A 280 -14.12 4.61 -11.08
N SER A 281 -14.54 4.72 -12.34
CA SER A 281 -14.81 3.61 -13.26
C SER A 281 -15.68 2.53 -12.63
N SER A 282 -16.89 2.87 -12.15
CA SER A 282 -17.76 1.90 -11.47
C SER A 282 -19.23 2.33 -11.44
N PHE A 283 -20.05 1.47 -10.84
CA PHE A 283 -21.49 1.62 -10.61
C PHE A 283 -21.90 0.81 -9.37
N THR A 284 -23.14 0.96 -8.90
CA THR A 284 -23.68 0.12 -7.82
C THR A 284 -25.15 -0.25 -8.02
N SER A 285 -25.71 -0.99 -7.05
CA SER A 285 -27.12 -1.36 -7.04
C SER A 285 -28.03 -0.14 -7.19
N THR A 286 -29.06 -0.28 -8.03
CA THR A 286 -30.16 0.68 -8.18
C THR A 286 -31.29 0.43 -7.17
N ASP A 287 -31.10 -0.52 -6.25
CA ASP A 287 -32.01 -0.87 -5.17
C ASP A 287 -31.26 -0.79 -3.84
N ILE A 288 -31.07 0.44 -3.36
CA ILE A 288 -30.55 0.72 -2.01
C ILE A 288 -31.72 1.37 -1.25
N PRO A 289 -32.23 0.72 -0.18
CA PRO A 289 -33.40 1.17 0.55
C PRO A 289 -33.29 2.63 0.99
N GLN A 290 -34.39 3.38 0.88
CA GLN A 290 -34.53 4.78 1.33
C GLN A 290 -33.68 5.82 0.57
N VAL A 291 -32.78 5.40 -0.31
CA VAL A 291 -31.91 6.32 -1.08
C VAL A 291 -32.61 6.81 -2.35
N TYR A 292 -33.11 5.88 -3.17
CA TYR A 292 -33.58 6.21 -4.51
C TYR A 292 -35.04 6.63 -4.59
N ASP A 293 -35.83 6.35 -3.56
CA ASP A 293 -37.26 6.69 -3.54
C ASP A 293 -37.57 8.04 -2.86
N ASN A 294 -36.54 8.69 -2.29
CA ASN A 294 -36.65 10.02 -1.69
C ASN A 294 -35.46 10.92 -2.07
N ALA A 295 -35.41 11.31 -3.34
CA ALA A 295 -34.33 12.13 -3.87
C ALA A 295 -34.15 13.46 -3.14
N THR A 296 -35.23 14.07 -2.64
CA THR A 296 -35.15 15.33 -1.87
C THR A 296 -34.34 15.15 -0.59
N ASP A 297 -34.58 14.09 0.18
CA ASP A 297 -33.83 13.80 1.40
C ASP A 297 -32.39 13.37 1.09
N THR A 298 -32.20 12.49 0.11
CA THR A 298 -30.88 12.05 -0.36
C THR A 298 -30.00 13.22 -0.79
N ASN A 299 -30.54 14.13 -1.61
CA ASN A 299 -29.84 15.32 -2.09
C ASN A 299 -29.48 16.33 -0.98
N LYS A 300 -30.19 16.34 0.15
CA LYS A 300 -29.87 17.17 1.32
C LYS A 300 -28.72 16.60 2.14
N LYS A 301 -28.59 15.28 2.15
CA LYS A 301 -27.54 14.58 2.89
C LYS A 301 -26.21 14.65 2.13
N ILE A 302 -26.21 14.53 0.80
CA ILE A 302 -24.96 14.44 0.04
C ILE A 302 -24.43 15.84 -0.35
N HIS A 303 -23.24 16.20 0.11
CA HIS A 303 -22.51 17.41 -0.29
C HIS A 303 -21.81 17.21 -1.64
N LEU A 304 -21.27 16.01 -1.88
CA LEU A 304 -20.64 15.63 -3.15
C LEU A 304 -21.05 14.21 -3.53
N PHE A 305 -21.59 14.03 -4.73
CA PHE A 305 -21.75 12.73 -5.38
C PHE A 305 -21.02 12.77 -6.71
N TRP A 306 -19.80 12.25 -6.77
CA TRP A 306 -18.92 12.36 -7.93
C TRP A 306 -18.72 11.01 -8.61
N LEU A 307 -19.00 10.93 -9.90
CA LEU A 307 -18.94 9.71 -10.70
C LEU A 307 -18.09 9.94 -11.94
N GLY A 308 -17.05 9.14 -12.14
CA GLY A 308 -16.17 9.25 -13.31
C GLY A 308 -15.93 7.92 -14.00
N VAL A 309 -15.83 7.91 -15.32
CA VAL A 309 -15.52 6.72 -16.12
C VAL A 309 -14.96 7.11 -17.49
N GLY A 310 -14.02 6.34 -18.04
CA GLY A 310 -13.56 6.54 -19.42
C GLY A 310 -14.55 5.99 -20.44
N THR A 311 -14.67 6.59 -21.62
CA THR A 311 -15.56 6.07 -22.69
C THR A 311 -15.03 4.79 -23.33
N ASP A 312 -13.74 4.52 -23.18
CA ASP A 312 -13.00 3.32 -23.58
C ASP A 312 -12.89 2.28 -22.45
N ASP A 313 -13.51 2.54 -21.30
CA ASP A 313 -13.57 1.63 -20.16
C ASP A 313 -14.62 0.52 -20.40
N PHE A 314 -14.29 -0.73 -20.08
CA PHE A 314 -15.23 -1.85 -20.22
C PHE A 314 -16.44 -1.75 -19.26
N LEU A 315 -16.39 -0.89 -18.24
CA LEU A 315 -17.51 -0.57 -17.35
C LEU A 315 -18.31 0.67 -17.77
N TYR A 316 -17.95 1.33 -18.88
CA TYR A 316 -18.61 2.56 -19.33
C TYR A 316 -20.13 2.42 -19.45
N GLY A 317 -20.62 1.35 -20.09
CA GLY A 317 -22.05 1.12 -20.27
C GLY A 317 -22.82 1.08 -18.95
N ASN A 318 -22.34 0.28 -17.99
CA ASN A 318 -22.95 0.15 -16.67
C ASN A 318 -22.86 1.43 -15.83
N ALA A 319 -21.71 2.11 -15.87
CA ALA A 319 -21.52 3.37 -15.16
C ALA A 319 -22.44 4.46 -15.69
N ARG A 320 -22.54 4.60 -17.03
CA ARG A 320 -23.49 5.50 -17.69
C ARG A 320 -24.93 5.17 -17.30
N ASP A 321 -25.33 3.90 -17.36
CA ASP A 321 -26.71 3.50 -17.03
C ASP A 321 -27.07 3.81 -15.58
N TYR A 322 -26.14 3.60 -14.66
CA TYR A 322 -26.31 4.00 -13.28
C TYR A 322 -26.44 5.53 -13.14
N MET A 323 -25.61 6.30 -13.83
CA MET A 323 -25.72 7.77 -13.86
C MET A 323 -27.06 8.25 -14.44
N ALA A 324 -27.54 7.62 -15.51
CA ALA A 324 -28.84 7.93 -16.13
C ALA A 324 -30.01 7.57 -15.19
N PHE A 325 -29.90 6.45 -14.46
CA PHE A 325 -30.85 6.09 -13.40
C PHE A 325 -30.91 7.15 -12.29
N LEU A 326 -29.76 7.67 -11.83
CA LEU A 326 -29.73 8.76 -10.84
C LEU A 326 -30.42 10.02 -11.37
N ASP A 327 -30.18 10.38 -12.63
CA ASP A 327 -30.85 11.51 -13.28
C ASP A 327 -32.37 11.32 -13.31
N GLN A 328 -32.84 10.11 -13.68
CA GLN A 328 -34.26 9.78 -13.68
C GLN A 328 -34.89 9.87 -12.28
N LYS A 329 -34.15 9.47 -11.24
CA LYS A 329 -34.58 9.60 -9.84
C LYS A 329 -34.47 11.03 -9.30
N GLY A 330 -33.87 11.96 -10.04
CA GLY A 330 -33.65 13.34 -9.59
C GLY A 330 -32.55 13.47 -8.52
N ILE A 331 -31.64 12.50 -8.46
CA ILE A 331 -30.49 12.53 -7.55
C ILE A 331 -29.33 13.22 -8.24
N ARG A 332 -28.86 14.32 -7.65
CA ARG A 332 -27.81 15.15 -8.23
C ARG A 332 -26.47 14.43 -8.15
N SER A 333 -25.64 14.59 -9.18
CA SER A 333 -24.29 14.05 -9.24
C SER A 333 -23.40 14.87 -10.19
N VAL A 334 -22.11 14.91 -9.91
CA VAL A 334 -21.07 15.30 -10.86
C VAL A 334 -20.71 14.08 -11.69
N LYS A 335 -20.67 14.25 -13.02
CA LYS A 335 -20.31 13.20 -13.96
C LYS A 335 -19.10 13.64 -14.77
N GLU A 336 -18.05 12.84 -14.78
CA GLU A 336 -16.79 13.11 -15.48
C GLU A 336 -16.50 11.97 -16.47
N PHE A 337 -16.17 12.33 -17.70
CA PHE A 337 -15.85 11.35 -18.75
C PHE A 337 -14.49 11.67 -19.37
N THR A 338 -13.58 10.71 -19.35
CA THR A 338 -12.36 10.76 -20.15
C THR A 338 -12.64 10.14 -21.51
N ASN A 339 -12.69 10.99 -22.54
CA ASN A 339 -13.06 10.57 -23.89
C ASN A 339 -11.87 9.94 -24.60
N ASP A 340 -12.00 8.66 -24.95
CA ASP A 340 -11.05 7.84 -25.71
C ASP A 340 -9.62 7.89 -25.13
N LYS A 341 -9.55 7.94 -23.80
CA LYS A 341 -8.29 8.05 -23.06
C LYS A 341 -8.36 7.23 -21.79
N PHE A 342 -7.23 6.58 -21.52
CA PHE A 342 -6.88 5.88 -20.30
C PHE A 342 -7.65 4.58 -20.04
N GLY A 343 -8.91 4.41 -20.44
CA GLY A 343 -9.66 3.18 -20.22
C GLY A 343 -9.75 2.78 -18.74
N HIS A 344 -9.83 1.48 -18.47
CA HIS A 344 -9.90 0.96 -17.09
C HIS A 344 -8.53 0.89 -16.42
N THR A 345 -7.87 2.03 -16.23
CA THR A 345 -6.48 2.10 -15.75
C THR A 345 -6.27 3.09 -14.62
N TRP A 346 -5.11 2.96 -13.97
CA TRP A 346 -4.67 3.87 -12.92
C TRP A 346 -4.40 5.30 -13.39
N MET A 347 -4.24 5.55 -14.69
CA MET A 347 -4.16 6.92 -15.22
C MET A 347 -5.51 7.62 -15.05
N ASN A 348 -6.62 6.91 -15.31
CA ASN A 348 -7.96 7.41 -15.03
C ASN A 348 -8.19 7.62 -13.53
N ALA A 349 -7.81 6.66 -12.69
CA ALA A 349 -7.92 6.82 -11.23
C ALA A 349 -7.16 8.05 -10.70
N LYS A 350 -5.91 8.27 -11.14
CA LYS A 350 -5.11 9.46 -10.80
C LYS A 350 -5.76 10.75 -11.29
N TYR A 351 -6.25 10.75 -12.52
CA TYR A 351 -6.98 11.89 -13.08
C TYR A 351 -8.21 12.22 -12.23
N PHE A 352 -9.04 11.25 -11.90
CA PHE A 352 -10.24 11.44 -11.08
C PHE A 352 -9.92 11.89 -9.64
N LEU A 353 -8.84 11.38 -9.03
CA LEU A 353 -8.33 11.89 -7.76
C LEU A 353 -7.96 13.38 -7.84
N SER A 354 -7.27 13.79 -8.90
CA SER A 354 -6.90 15.21 -9.11
C SER A 354 -8.12 16.13 -9.24
N LYS A 355 -9.28 15.61 -9.67
CA LYS A 355 -10.54 16.35 -9.77
C LYS A 355 -11.35 16.36 -8.47
N THR A 356 -11.28 15.29 -7.69
CA THR A 356 -12.13 15.11 -6.51
C THR A 356 -11.51 15.64 -5.22
N LEU A 357 -10.19 15.49 -5.02
CA LEU A 357 -9.51 15.98 -3.81
C LEU A 357 -9.73 17.48 -3.53
N PRO A 358 -9.78 18.39 -4.53
CA PRO A 358 -10.12 19.80 -4.29
C PRO A 358 -11.56 20.07 -3.81
N LEU A 359 -12.49 19.13 -4.07
CA LEU A 359 -13.90 19.25 -3.72
C LEU A 359 -14.20 18.66 -2.33
N LEU A 360 -13.42 17.66 -1.89
CA LEU A 360 -13.62 17.02 -0.59
C LEU A 360 -13.47 18.01 0.57
N PHE A 361 -14.46 18.00 1.47
CA PHE A 361 -14.53 18.88 2.65
C PHE A 361 -14.52 20.39 2.32
N ASN A 362 -14.80 20.73 1.07
CA ASN A 362 -15.04 22.08 0.59
C ASN A 362 -16.50 22.16 0.09
N LYS A 363 -17.44 22.19 1.04
CA LYS A 363 -18.89 22.14 0.76
C LYS A 363 -19.32 23.13 -0.34
N LYS A 364 -18.80 24.36 -0.31
CA LYS A 364 -19.12 25.38 -1.34
C LYS A 364 -18.68 24.93 -2.74
N ALA A 365 -17.45 24.43 -2.89
CA ALA A 365 -16.95 23.96 -4.18
C ALA A 365 -17.67 22.68 -4.64
N ALA A 366 -17.93 21.76 -3.72
CA ALA A 366 -18.68 20.53 -3.99
C ALA A 366 -20.10 20.82 -4.46
N GLU A 367 -20.85 21.67 -3.76
CA GLU A 367 -22.23 22.04 -4.13
C GLU A 367 -22.28 22.81 -5.46
N ALA A 368 -21.27 23.65 -5.75
CA ALA A 368 -21.14 24.31 -7.04
C ALA A 368 -20.93 23.29 -8.17
N ALA A 369 -19.99 22.36 -8.00
CA ALA A 369 -19.76 21.29 -8.97
C ALA A 369 -21.01 20.42 -9.21
N MET A 370 -21.72 20.06 -8.13
CA MET A 370 -22.97 19.29 -8.20
C MET A 370 -24.09 20.04 -8.93
N LYS A 371 -24.10 21.37 -8.89
CA LYS A 371 -25.08 22.21 -9.61
C LYS A 371 -24.75 22.29 -11.10
N GLU A 372 -23.47 22.24 -11.47
CA GLU A 372 -22.99 22.27 -12.85
C GLU A 372 -22.97 20.87 -13.50
N GLY A 373 -23.28 19.82 -12.73
CA GLY A 373 -23.34 18.44 -13.20
C GLY A 373 -24.25 18.28 -14.41
N LYS A 374 -23.70 17.74 -15.50
CA LYS A 374 -24.45 17.44 -16.72
C LYS A 374 -25.24 16.13 -16.57
N PRO A 375 -26.34 15.95 -17.31
CA PRO A 375 -26.99 14.65 -17.45
C PRO A 375 -26.02 13.61 -18.02
N ALA A 376 -26.28 12.33 -17.74
CA ALA A 376 -25.60 11.23 -18.39
C ALA A 376 -25.79 11.30 -19.92
N PRO A 377 -24.76 10.99 -20.72
CA PRO A 377 -24.92 10.92 -22.17
C PRO A 377 -25.92 9.82 -22.55
N GLU A 378 -26.64 10.04 -23.65
CA GLU A 378 -27.54 9.03 -24.19
C GLU A 378 -26.78 7.76 -24.59
N ALA A 379 -27.46 6.61 -24.50
CA ALA A 379 -26.89 5.36 -24.94
C ALA A 379 -26.70 5.36 -26.47
N THR A 380 -25.50 5.02 -26.92
CA THR A 380 -25.22 4.90 -28.37
C THR A 380 -25.56 3.50 -28.91
N GLY A 381 -25.80 2.53 -28.02
CA GLY A 381 -26.05 1.13 -28.36
C GLY A 381 -24.77 0.33 -28.66
N LYS A 382 -23.60 0.99 -28.64
CA LYS A 382 -22.29 0.36 -28.84
C LYS A 382 -21.60 -0.03 -27.54
N GLU A 383 -22.13 0.42 -26.40
CA GLU A 383 -21.50 0.19 -25.11
C GLU A 383 -21.60 -1.28 -24.71
N GLN A 384 -20.49 -1.81 -24.21
CA GLN A 384 -20.48 -3.14 -23.65
C GLN A 384 -21.19 -3.14 -22.28
N GLN A 385 -21.98 -4.17 -22.05
CA GLN A 385 -22.56 -4.43 -20.74
C GLN A 385 -21.72 -5.45 -20.00
N PHE A 386 -21.33 -5.08 -18.79
CA PHE A 386 -20.63 -5.94 -17.87
C PHE A 386 -21.59 -6.96 -17.28
N THR A 387 -21.51 -8.19 -17.78
CA THR A 387 -22.39 -9.30 -17.41
C THR A 387 -21.65 -10.35 -16.59
N ALA A 388 -22.38 -11.29 -15.97
CA ALA A 388 -21.78 -12.43 -15.26
C ALA A 388 -20.84 -13.27 -16.13
N GLY A 389 -21.12 -13.42 -17.42
CA GLY A 389 -20.24 -14.13 -18.36
C GLY A 389 -18.95 -13.37 -18.66
N VAL A 390 -19.03 -12.04 -18.80
CA VAL A 390 -17.85 -11.17 -18.98
C VAL A 390 -16.99 -11.17 -17.72
N MET A 391 -17.61 -11.09 -16.53
CA MET A 391 -16.97 -11.23 -15.22
C MET A 391 -16.15 -12.53 -15.13
N ALA A 392 -16.74 -13.67 -15.46
CA ALA A 392 -16.06 -14.96 -15.36
C ALA A 392 -14.84 -15.08 -16.31
N ARG A 393 -14.84 -14.34 -17.42
CA ARG A 393 -13.72 -14.31 -18.39
C ARG A 393 -12.61 -13.37 -17.93
N LEU A 394 -12.95 -12.19 -17.42
CA LEU A 394 -11.99 -11.19 -16.95
C LEU A 394 -11.38 -11.56 -15.59
N PHE A 395 -12.16 -12.25 -14.76
CA PHE A 395 -11.76 -12.68 -13.42
C PHE A 395 -12.02 -14.19 -13.28
N PRO A 396 -11.13 -15.03 -13.84
CA PRO A 396 -11.24 -16.48 -13.68
C PRO A 396 -11.12 -16.86 -12.20
N ARG A 397 -11.56 -18.09 -11.86
CA ARG A 397 -11.41 -18.60 -10.49
C ARG A 397 -9.94 -18.49 -10.06
N PRO A 398 -9.65 -17.87 -8.92
CA PRO A 398 -8.29 -17.66 -8.48
C PRO A 398 -7.63 -19.00 -8.14
N ILE A 399 -6.37 -19.15 -8.53
CA ILE A 399 -5.50 -20.20 -8.00
C ILE A 399 -5.07 -19.74 -6.62
N ILE A 400 -5.33 -20.55 -5.60
CA ILE A 400 -4.87 -20.28 -4.25
C ILE A 400 -3.46 -20.85 -4.11
N SER A 401 -2.50 -19.95 -3.87
CA SER A 401 -1.09 -20.28 -3.64
C SER A 401 -0.43 -19.17 -2.82
N PRO A 402 0.26 -19.48 -1.71
CA PRO A 402 0.24 -20.79 -1.03
C PRO A 402 -1.15 -21.05 -0.42
N GLU A 403 -1.59 -22.30 -0.41
CA GLU A 403 -2.76 -22.74 0.36
C GLU A 403 -2.27 -23.49 1.61
N TYR A 404 -2.71 -23.04 2.79
CA TYR A 404 -2.35 -23.66 4.06
C TYR A 404 -3.41 -24.67 4.49
N THR A 405 -2.99 -25.92 4.73
CA THR A 405 -3.86 -27.00 5.22
C THR A 405 -3.24 -27.68 6.44
N GLU A 406 -4.02 -28.52 7.12
CA GLU A 406 -3.50 -29.35 8.23
C GLU A 406 -2.41 -30.33 7.77
N GLN A 407 -2.37 -30.71 6.48
CA GLN A 407 -1.39 -31.65 5.94
C GLN A 407 -0.14 -30.99 5.37
N GLY A 408 -0.07 -29.65 5.35
CA GLY A 408 1.05 -28.91 4.82
C GLY A 408 0.64 -27.66 4.03
N THR A 409 1.61 -27.07 3.35
CA THR A 409 1.39 -25.91 2.48
C THR A 409 1.45 -26.35 1.02
N ILE A 410 0.36 -26.13 0.28
CA ILE A 410 0.24 -26.47 -1.14
C ILE A 410 0.57 -25.24 -1.97
N PHE A 411 1.56 -25.37 -2.84
CA PHE A 411 1.94 -24.34 -3.80
C PHE A 411 1.36 -24.67 -5.16
N ARG A 412 0.80 -23.68 -5.87
CA ARG A 412 0.19 -23.88 -7.18
C ARG A 412 0.59 -22.79 -8.17
N PHE A 413 0.88 -23.20 -9.40
CA PHE A 413 1.26 -22.29 -10.46
C PHE A 413 0.71 -22.76 -11.81
N LYS A 414 0.04 -21.89 -12.56
CA LYS A 414 -0.49 -22.27 -13.88
C LYS A 414 0.49 -21.91 -14.99
N ALA A 415 0.99 -22.94 -15.65
CA ALA A 415 1.89 -22.84 -16.80
C ALA A 415 1.68 -24.06 -17.72
N PRO A 416 0.64 -24.06 -18.56
CA PRO A 416 0.28 -25.22 -19.36
C PRO A 416 1.41 -25.66 -20.30
N GLU A 417 2.12 -24.70 -20.88
CA GLU A 417 3.19 -24.94 -21.86
C GLU A 417 4.56 -25.22 -21.24
N ALA A 418 4.72 -25.07 -19.91
CA ALA A 418 5.98 -25.34 -19.25
C ALA A 418 6.37 -26.83 -19.35
N LYS A 419 7.66 -27.11 -19.44
CA LYS A 419 8.18 -28.49 -19.41
C LYS A 419 8.51 -28.95 -18.00
N LYS A 420 9.00 -28.02 -17.18
CA LYS A 420 9.39 -28.24 -15.81
C LYS A 420 9.02 -27.02 -14.97
N VAL A 421 8.38 -27.27 -13.83
CA VAL A 421 8.18 -26.26 -12.79
C VAL A 421 8.70 -26.81 -11.47
N GLU A 422 9.45 -25.98 -10.75
CA GLU A 422 10.00 -26.30 -9.44
C GLU A 422 9.64 -25.21 -8.43
N LEU A 423 9.40 -25.60 -7.18
CA LEU A 423 9.30 -24.69 -6.06
C LEU A 423 10.71 -24.47 -5.47
N ALA A 424 11.15 -23.22 -5.40
CA ALA A 424 12.37 -22.84 -4.70
C ALA A 424 12.04 -21.93 -3.52
N CYS A 425 12.52 -22.24 -2.33
CA CYS A 425 12.34 -21.39 -1.14
C CYS A 425 13.59 -21.39 -0.26
N GLU A 426 13.76 -20.33 0.54
CA GLU A 426 14.98 -20.13 1.36
C GLU A 426 15.20 -21.22 2.43
N ILE A 427 14.18 -22.03 2.72
CA ILE A 427 14.14 -23.04 3.77
C ILE A 427 14.46 -24.46 3.27
N ILE A 428 14.52 -24.67 1.94
CA ILE A 428 14.89 -25.95 1.34
C ILE A 428 16.22 -25.79 0.59
N PRO A 429 17.12 -26.79 0.64
CA PRO A 429 18.45 -26.67 0.01
C PRO A 429 18.39 -26.73 -1.51
N GLU A 430 17.44 -27.48 -2.08
CA GLU A 430 17.29 -27.69 -3.52
C GLU A 430 15.82 -27.51 -3.94
N PRO A 431 15.54 -26.97 -5.14
CA PRO A 431 14.17 -26.84 -5.64
C PRO A 431 13.42 -28.17 -5.71
N ILE A 432 12.12 -28.15 -5.38
CA ILE A 432 11.24 -29.32 -5.43
C ILE A 432 10.47 -29.33 -6.75
N ALA A 433 10.58 -30.42 -7.50
CA ALA A 433 9.79 -30.61 -8.72
C ALA A 433 8.28 -30.63 -8.43
N MET A 434 7.50 -29.92 -9.24
CA MET A 434 6.05 -29.85 -9.16
C MET A 434 5.40 -30.81 -10.16
N VAL A 435 4.15 -31.21 -9.88
CA VAL A 435 3.36 -32.11 -10.73
C VAL A 435 2.28 -31.32 -11.46
N ARG A 436 2.21 -31.46 -12.79
CA ARG A 436 1.20 -30.82 -13.65
C ARG A 436 -0.07 -31.65 -13.75
N ASP A 437 -1.22 -31.03 -13.54
CA ASP A 437 -2.54 -31.62 -13.80
C ASP A 437 -3.03 -31.42 -15.25
N SER A 438 -4.25 -31.88 -15.55
CA SER A 438 -4.86 -31.76 -16.88
C SER A 438 -5.19 -30.32 -17.28
N ASP A 439 -5.30 -29.41 -16.32
CA ASP A 439 -5.64 -27.99 -16.55
C ASP A 439 -4.38 -27.11 -16.71
N GLY A 440 -3.19 -27.74 -16.66
CA GLY A 440 -1.90 -27.08 -16.75
C GLY A 440 -1.48 -26.37 -15.46
N VAL A 441 -2.09 -26.75 -14.33
CA VAL A 441 -1.70 -26.26 -13.00
C VAL A 441 -0.66 -27.22 -12.43
N TRP A 442 0.49 -26.66 -12.07
CA TRP A 442 1.57 -27.33 -11.38
C TRP A 442 1.35 -27.21 -9.89
N SER A 443 1.57 -28.29 -9.14
CA SER A 443 1.45 -28.27 -7.68
C SER A 443 2.51 -29.10 -6.97
N THR A 444 2.85 -28.70 -5.75
CA THR A 444 3.60 -29.50 -4.79
C THR A 444 3.17 -29.15 -3.37
N THR A 445 3.37 -30.07 -2.43
CA THR A 445 3.02 -29.88 -1.02
C THR A 445 4.27 -29.95 -0.17
N LEU A 446 4.47 -28.90 0.64
CA LEU A 446 5.48 -28.90 1.70
C LEU A 446 4.83 -29.39 2.99
N THR A 447 5.15 -30.62 3.42
CA THR A 447 4.50 -31.32 4.55
C THR A 447 5.18 -31.14 5.89
N ASP A 448 6.45 -30.73 5.91
CA ASP A 448 7.18 -30.52 7.15
C ASP A 448 6.68 -29.23 7.81
N MET A 449 6.15 -29.35 9.05
CA MET A 449 5.50 -28.26 9.77
C MET A 449 6.46 -27.09 10.01
N MET A 450 6.44 -26.13 9.09
CA MET A 450 7.21 -24.90 9.18
C MET A 450 6.37 -23.82 9.83
N PHE A 451 6.63 -23.54 11.11
CA PHE A 451 5.97 -22.50 11.91
C PHE A 451 6.36 -21.06 11.50
N GLU A 452 6.74 -20.80 10.25
CA GLU A 452 7.52 -19.60 9.91
C GLU A 452 7.16 -18.98 8.57
N THR A 453 7.50 -17.69 8.49
CA THR A 453 7.40 -16.86 7.28
C THR A 453 8.72 -16.96 6.50
N PHE A 454 8.65 -17.17 5.19
CA PHE A 454 9.84 -17.34 4.34
C PHE A 454 9.61 -16.87 2.90
N GLU A 455 10.71 -16.57 2.21
CA GLU A 455 10.70 -16.22 0.79
C GLU A 455 10.69 -17.46 -0.12
N TYR A 456 9.92 -17.40 -1.21
CA TYR A 456 9.88 -18.43 -2.24
C TYR A 456 9.63 -17.87 -3.64
N CYS A 457 9.86 -18.70 -4.64
CA CYS A 457 9.49 -18.46 -6.04
C CYS A 457 9.27 -19.78 -6.77
N PHE A 458 8.74 -19.69 -7.99
CA PHE A 458 8.73 -20.81 -8.94
C PHE A 458 9.90 -20.70 -9.90
N VAL A 459 10.47 -21.83 -10.28
CA VAL A 459 11.44 -21.93 -11.37
C VAL A 459 10.76 -22.66 -12.53
N VAL A 460 10.46 -21.92 -13.59
CA VAL A 460 9.72 -22.41 -14.76
C VAL A 460 10.69 -22.48 -15.94
N ASP A 461 11.00 -23.70 -16.37
CA ASP A 461 11.97 -23.95 -17.43
C ASP A 461 13.30 -23.18 -17.25
N GLY A 462 13.76 -23.06 -16.00
CA GLY A 462 15.00 -22.36 -15.63
C GLY A 462 14.84 -20.86 -15.32
N THR A 463 13.66 -20.28 -15.53
CA THR A 463 13.36 -18.87 -15.24
C THR A 463 12.66 -18.73 -13.89
N ARG A 464 13.17 -17.85 -13.01
CA ARG A 464 12.52 -17.54 -11.73
C ARG A 464 11.28 -16.67 -11.95
N VAL A 465 10.20 -16.99 -11.24
CA VAL A 465 8.90 -16.33 -11.36
C VAL A 465 8.29 -16.16 -9.97
N ALA A 466 7.86 -14.94 -9.66
CA ALA A 466 7.11 -14.67 -8.44
C ALA A 466 5.71 -15.28 -8.54
N ASP A 467 5.14 -15.72 -7.42
CA ASP A 467 3.79 -16.26 -7.39
C ASP A 467 2.75 -15.18 -7.77
N PRO A 468 2.04 -15.33 -8.89
CA PRO A 468 1.08 -14.33 -9.35
C PRO A 468 -0.11 -14.19 -8.41
N SER A 469 -0.46 -15.26 -7.69
CA SER A 469 -1.60 -15.32 -6.78
C SER A 469 -1.29 -14.82 -5.38
N ASN A 470 -0.02 -14.73 -5.00
CA ASN A 470 0.36 -14.28 -3.67
C ASN A 470 0.36 -12.75 -3.59
N MET A 471 -0.31 -12.21 -2.58
CA MET A 471 -0.37 -10.76 -2.35
C MET A 471 0.95 -10.18 -1.77
N TYR A 472 1.74 -11.01 -1.10
CA TYR A 472 2.95 -10.59 -0.41
C TYR A 472 4.19 -10.80 -1.27
N LEU A 473 4.89 -9.70 -1.53
CA LEU A 473 6.18 -9.69 -2.22
C LEU A 473 7.24 -9.09 -1.33
N SER A 474 8.41 -9.70 -1.37
CA SER A 474 9.60 -9.16 -0.74
C SER A 474 10.01 -7.86 -1.45
N PRO A 475 10.32 -6.79 -0.70
CA PRO A 475 10.63 -5.49 -1.30
C PRO A 475 12.07 -5.41 -1.84
N ASN A 476 12.86 -6.48 -1.78
CA ASN A 476 14.28 -6.57 -2.16
C ASN A 476 14.63 -5.91 -3.50
N GLN A 477 15.84 -5.37 -3.61
CA GLN A 477 16.42 -4.99 -4.90
C GLN A 477 16.61 -6.24 -5.77
N GLY A 478 16.40 -6.12 -7.08
CA GLY A 478 16.46 -7.28 -7.97
C GLY A 478 15.12 -8.02 -8.09
N PHE A 479 15.21 -9.34 -8.26
CA PHE A 479 14.05 -10.24 -8.30
C PHE A 479 13.23 -10.17 -7.01
N LYS A 480 11.90 -9.99 -7.15
CA LYS A 480 10.99 -9.97 -6.01
C LYS A 480 10.49 -11.38 -5.70
N PHE A 481 10.87 -11.91 -4.54
CA PHE A 481 10.34 -13.18 -4.04
C PHE A 481 8.92 -13.01 -3.52
N SER A 482 8.12 -14.08 -3.60
CA SER A 482 6.85 -14.18 -2.89
C SER A 482 7.10 -14.58 -1.45
N ILE A 483 6.19 -14.19 -0.55
CA ILE A 483 6.32 -14.46 0.88
C ILE A 483 5.26 -15.49 1.29
N ALA A 484 5.69 -16.65 1.74
CA ALA A 484 4.82 -17.58 2.44
C ALA A 484 4.75 -17.17 3.91
N ASP A 485 3.55 -16.94 4.42
CA ASP A 485 3.27 -16.57 5.80
C ASP A 485 2.22 -17.53 6.40
N ASN A 486 2.68 -18.52 7.16
CA ASN A 486 1.84 -19.59 7.69
C ASN A 486 0.87 -19.03 8.77
N PRO A 487 -0.47 -19.14 8.58
CA PRO A 487 -1.47 -18.67 9.56
C PRO A 487 -1.40 -19.38 10.91
N HIS A 488 -0.81 -20.57 10.97
CA HIS A 488 -0.56 -21.29 12.22
C HIS A 488 0.71 -20.82 12.96
N SER A 489 1.50 -19.92 12.36
CA SER A 489 2.63 -19.29 13.07
C SER A 489 2.08 -18.35 14.16
N PRO A 490 2.60 -18.39 15.40
CA PRO A 490 2.22 -17.43 16.44
C PRO A 490 2.62 -15.98 16.09
N PHE A 491 3.38 -15.79 15.02
CA PHE A 491 3.89 -14.50 14.53
C PHE A 491 3.41 -14.19 13.10
N ASN A 492 2.34 -14.83 12.64
CA ASN A 492 1.70 -14.57 11.35
C ASN A 492 1.14 -13.14 11.25
N PHE A 493 1.06 -12.56 10.05
CA PHE A 493 0.56 -11.19 9.87
C PHE A 493 -0.94 -11.03 10.20
N ALA A 494 -1.76 -12.05 9.94
CA ALA A 494 -3.23 -11.98 9.99
C ALA A 494 -3.89 -12.63 11.22
N SER A 495 -3.16 -13.44 11.99
CA SER A 495 -3.72 -14.21 13.13
C SER A 495 -3.17 -13.75 14.49
N GLN A 496 -3.33 -12.45 14.79
CA GLN A 496 -2.79 -11.86 16.02
C GLN A 496 -3.77 -11.83 17.20
N ASP A 497 -4.95 -12.45 17.08
CA ASP A 497 -6.07 -12.31 18.04
C ASP A 497 -6.43 -10.84 18.29
N ASN A 498 -7.31 -10.59 19.26
CA ASN A 498 -7.70 -9.24 19.65
C ASN A 498 -6.67 -8.62 20.60
N ILE A 499 -5.50 -8.28 20.07
CA ILE A 499 -4.43 -7.56 20.79
C ILE A 499 -4.32 -6.11 20.31
N ALA A 500 -3.65 -5.28 21.11
CA ALA A 500 -3.31 -3.93 20.68
C ALA A 500 -2.21 -4.00 19.62
N HIS A 501 -2.33 -3.18 18.57
CA HIS A 501 -1.40 -3.15 17.45
C HIS A 501 -0.62 -1.84 17.38
N GLY A 502 0.68 -1.97 17.13
CA GLY A 502 1.56 -0.85 16.86
C GLY A 502 1.34 -0.28 15.45
N ARG A 503 2.21 0.64 15.06
CA ARG A 503 2.15 1.30 13.75
C ARG A 503 3.53 1.37 13.13
N VAL A 504 3.63 1.05 11.84
CA VAL A 504 4.84 1.22 11.05
C VAL A 504 4.71 2.48 10.21
N ALA A 505 5.52 3.48 10.50
CA ALA A 505 5.61 4.73 9.74
C ALA A 505 6.81 4.69 8.80
N TYR A 506 6.61 5.11 7.56
CA TYR A 506 7.69 5.30 6.59
C TYR A 506 7.94 6.78 6.37
N ASP A 507 9.20 7.19 6.49
CA ASP A 507 9.72 8.49 6.10
C ASP A 507 10.40 8.32 4.74
N LEU A 508 9.69 8.74 3.68
CA LEU A 508 10.12 8.53 2.30
C LEU A 508 11.27 9.46 1.90
N ASP A 509 11.39 10.62 2.54
CA ASP A 509 12.46 11.57 2.26
C ASP A 509 13.80 11.06 2.81
N ARG A 510 13.75 10.40 3.97
CA ARG A 510 14.94 9.85 4.64
C ARG A 510 15.22 8.39 4.30
N MET A 511 14.28 7.70 3.64
CA MET A 511 14.33 6.26 3.43
C MET A 511 14.47 5.49 4.76
N GLU A 512 13.68 5.90 5.76
CA GLU A 512 13.67 5.31 7.10
C GLU A 512 12.29 4.77 7.46
N ALA A 513 12.28 3.70 8.25
CA ALA A 513 11.07 3.11 8.79
C ALA A 513 11.13 3.09 10.33
N TRP A 514 9.98 3.34 10.94
CA TRP A 514 9.80 3.43 12.38
C TRP A 514 8.58 2.63 12.80
N TYR A 515 8.75 1.68 13.69
CA TYR A 515 7.63 1.07 14.38
C TYR A 515 7.54 1.61 15.81
N THR A 516 6.31 1.93 16.24
CA THR A 516 6.01 2.26 17.63
C THR A 516 5.01 1.26 18.17
N SER A 517 5.40 0.52 19.22
CA SER A 517 4.50 -0.43 19.88
C SER A 517 3.31 0.28 20.53
N PRO A 518 2.19 -0.43 20.78
CA PRO A 518 1.14 0.09 21.64
C PRO A 518 1.74 0.48 22.99
N MET A 519 1.57 1.75 23.38
CA MET A 519 1.97 2.20 24.71
C MET A 519 0.80 2.00 25.66
N SER A 520 1.00 1.29 26.77
CA SER A 520 0.09 1.43 27.89
C SER A 520 0.16 2.88 28.39
N SER A 521 -1.00 3.46 28.69
CA SER A 521 -1.16 4.82 29.20
C SER A 521 -0.49 4.97 30.57
N GLY A 522 0.83 5.11 30.57
CA GLY A 522 1.67 5.35 31.73
C GLY A 522 2.88 6.20 31.31
N MET A 523 2.70 7.52 31.29
CA MET A 523 3.78 8.49 31.14
C MET A 523 4.79 8.31 32.27
N MET A 524 5.89 7.56 32.06
CA MET A 524 7.19 7.73 32.74
C MET A 524 8.26 6.65 32.40
N MET A 525 8.10 5.85 31.35
CA MET A 525 9.10 4.84 30.96
C MET A 525 9.72 5.18 29.60
N MET A 526 11.05 5.28 29.52
CA MET A 526 11.73 5.36 28.22
C MET A 526 11.49 4.06 27.45
N PRO A 527 11.00 4.12 26.20
CA PRO A 527 10.83 2.92 25.40
C PRO A 527 12.19 2.30 25.10
N VAL A 528 12.20 1.00 24.91
CA VAL A 528 13.39 0.30 24.43
C VAL A 528 13.59 0.62 22.96
N PHE A 529 14.81 0.96 22.54
CA PHE A 529 15.13 1.23 21.14
C PHE A 529 15.88 0.05 20.52
N ILE A 530 15.38 -0.43 19.38
CA ILE A 530 15.98 -1.50 18.60
C ILE A 530 16.19 -0.99 17.17
N GLN A 531 17.44 -0.99 16.74
CA GLN A 531 17.83 -0.74 15.36
C GLN A 531 17.84 -2.06 14.59
N LEU A 532 17.08 -2.11 13.51
CA LEU A 532 17.02 -3.23 12.57
C LEU A 532 17.73 -2.80 11.28
N ILE A 533 18.93 -3.31 11.04
CA ILE A 533 19.73 -2.95 9.87
C ILE A 533 19.36 -3.91 8.73
N PRO A 534 18.82 -3.42 7.60
CA PRO A 534 18.57 -4.23 6.40
C PRO A 534 19.87 -4.84 5.86
N GLY A 535 19.80 -6.01 5.23
CA GLY A 535 20.95 -6.67 4.64
C GLY A 535 21.27 -6.16 3.24
N GLU A 536 22.32 -6.71 2.63
CA GLU A 536 22.65 -6.42 1.23
C GLU A 536 21.48 -6.80 0.30
N GLY A 537 20.98 -5.85 -0.48
CA GLY A 537 19.83 -6.03 -1.38
C GLY A 537 18.45 -5.88 -0.70
N ASP A 538 18.38 -5.82 0.63
CA ASP A 538 17.12 -5.53 1.34
C ASP A 538 16.76 -4.03 1.21
N THR A 539 15.52 -3.68 1.55
CA THR A 539 15.06 -2.29 1.67
C THR A 539 14.71 -1.96 3.12
N MET A 540 14.42 -0.68 3.40
CA MET A 540 13.89 -0.25 4.70
C MET A 540 12.58 -0.98 5.08
N GLU A 541 11.84 -1.50 4.12
CA GLU A 541 10.57 -2.19 4.35
C GLU A 541 10.77 -3.65 4.75
N SER A 542 11.92 -4.27 4.46
CA SER A 542 12.09 -5.73 4.51
C SER A 542 11.84 -6.31 5.92
N TRP A 543 12.32 -5.65 6.98
CA TRP A 543 12.11 -6.10 8.37
C TRP A 543 10.65 -6.12 8.81
N PHE A 544 9.81 -5.28 8.19
CA PHE A 544 8.38 -5.22 8.51
C PHE A 544 7.58 -6.10 7.55
N LYS A 545 7.83 -6.01 6.24
CA LYS A 545 7.05 -6.73 5.22
C LYS A 545 7.38 -8.20 5.08
N VAL A 546 8.62 -8.60 5.31
CA VAL A 546 9.05 -10.00 5.31
C VAL A 546 9.25 -10.48 6.73
N GLY A 547 9.98 -9.68 7.51
CA GLY A 547 10.33 -10.01 8.89
C GLY A 547 9.15 -9.97 9.87
N GLY A 548 8.06 -9.25 9.59
CA GLY A 548 6.93 -9.12 10.53
C GLY A 548 7.33 -8.59 11.89
N ALA A 549 8.35 -7.73 11.94
CA ALA A 549 8.93 -7.29 13.20
C ALA A 549 7.90 -6.61 14.11
N ASP A 550 6.97 -5.86 13.51
CA ASP A 550 5.82 -5.24 14.16
C ASP A 550 4.87 -6.28 14.77
N ALA A 551 4.45 -7.29 14.00
CA ALA A 551 3.56 -8.35 14.49
C ALA A 551 4.22 -9.20 15.61
N ILE A 552 5.52 -9.48 15.48
CA ILE A 552 6.29 -10.16 16.53
C ILE A 552 6.31 -9.34 17.82
N VAL A 553 6.57 -8.03 17.73
CA VAL A 553 6.60 -7.16 18.91
C VAL A 553 5.21 -7.05 19.52
N ASP A 554 4.17 -6.79 18.72
CA ASP A 554 2.79 -6.69 19.19
C ASP A 554 2.40 -7.93 20.01
N ARG A 555 2.64 -9.13 19.47
CA ARG A 555 2.34 -10.38 20.17
C ARG A 555 3.11 -10.53 21.47
N LEU A 556 4.42 -10.29 21.46
CA LEU A 556 5.26 -10.46 22.65
C LEU A 556 4.96 -9.41 23.73
N VAL A 557 4.55 -8.20 23.34
CA VAL A 557 4.10 -7.17 24.28
C VAL A 557 2.76 -7.57 24.89
N ALA A 558 1.80 -8.03 24.08
CA ALA A 558 0.50 -8.50 24.55
C ALA A 558 0.61 -9.69 25.51
N ASP A 559 1.55 -10.62 25.25
CA ASP A 559 1.85 -11.76 26.11
C ASP A 559 2.63 -11.38 27.39
N GLY A 560 3.03 -10.12 27.57
CA GLY A 560 3.88 -9.69 28.68
C GLY A 560 5.30 -10.25 28.65
N LYS A 561 5.75 -10.75 27.49
CA LYS A 561 7.06 -11.39 27.28
C LYS A 561 8.16 -10.39 26.90
N THR A 562 7.80 -9.18 26.50
CA THR A 562 8.73 -8.07 26.25
C THR A 562 8.12 -6.73 26.70
N LYS A 563 8.93 -5.68 26.71
CA LYS A 563 8.52 -4.30 27.01
C LYS A 563 8.11 -3.57 25.73
N ALA A 564 7.29 -2.53 25.88
CA ALA A 564 7.03 -1.57 24.82
C ALA A 564 8.34 -1.02 24.23
N CYS A 565 8.45 -0.98 22.91
CA CYS A 565 9.66 -0.63 22.21
C CYS A 565 9.40 0.13 20.91
N ILE A 566 10.45 0.79 20.43
CA ILE A 566 10.52 1.43 19.12
C ILE A 566 11.52 0.64 18.29
N LEU A 567 11.10 0.22 17.10
CA LEU A 567 11.98 -0.34 16.09
C LEU A 567 12.31 0.73 15.06
N THR A 568 13.54 0.78 14.57
CA THR A 568 13.94 1.71 13.51
C THR A 568 14.95 1.10 12.55
N THR A 569 14.86 1.46 11.27
CA THR A 569 15.91 1.16 10.27
C THR A 569 16.90 2.31 10.08
N SER A 570 16.66 3.47 10.71
CA SER A 570 17.48 4.68 10.61
C SER A 570 18.92 4.43 11.05
N SER A 571 19.88 5.05 10.35
CA SER A 571 21.25 5.23 10.85
C SER A 571 21.24 6.15 12.07
N LEU A 572 21.92 5.74 13.14
CA LEU A 572 21.86 6.35 14.48
C LEU A 572 22.40 7.79 14.60
N ASP A 573 22.63 8.51 13.50
CA ASP A 573 23.16 9.88 13.49
C ASP A 573 22.27 10.85 14.29
N PHE A 574 20.94 10.67 14.24
CA PHE A 574 20.01 11.46 15.06
C PHE A 574 20.08 11.13 16.56
N MET A 575 20.43 9.89 16.93
CA MET A 575 20.56 9.48 18.34
C MET A 575 21.93 9.83 18.93
N GLN A 576 22.96 9.96 18.09
CA GLN A 576 24.36 10.16 18.49
C GLN A 576 24.91 11.58 18.25
N GLY A 577 24.08 12.51 17.75
CA GLY A 577 24.49 13.87 17.39
C GLY A 577 25.37 14.55 18.47
N GLN A 578 26.47 15.17 18.01
CA GLN A 578 27.43 15.86 18.87
C GLN A 578 26.73 16.97 19.68
N GLY A 579 26.47 16.68 20.96
CA GLY A 579 26.17 17.68 21.99
C GLY A 579 24.77 17.63 22.63
N GLN A 580 23.76 16.99 22.03
CA GLN A 580 22.39 16.94 22.58
C GLN A 580 21.56 15.68 22.18
N GLY A 581 22.20 14.57 21.79
CA GLY A 581 21.49 13.34 21.39
C GLY A 581 21.02 12.46 22.55
N MET A 582 19.91 11.70 22.37
CA MET A 582 19.41 10.71 23.34
C MET A 582 20.47 9.67 23.75
N GLY A 583 21.48 9.42 22.91
CA GLY A 583 22.61 8.53 23.18
C GLY A 583 23.46 8.89 24.38
N GLN A 584 23.34 10.11 24.90
CA GLN A 584 24.06 10.55 26.12
C GLN A 584 23.23 10.39 27.41
N MET A 585 21.96 9.98 27.32
CA MET A 585 21.14 9.76 28.51
C MET A 585 21.63 8.53 29.30
N PRO A 586 21.86 8.65 30.63
CA PRO A 586 22.25 7.52 31.45
C PRO A 586 21.26 6.36 31.33
N GLY A 587 21.76 5.17 30.97
CA GLY A 587 20.94 3.96 30.80
C GLY A 587 20.27 3.82 29.43
N PHE A 588 20.38 4.80 28.54
CA PHE A 588 19.92 4.65 27.15
C PHE A 588 20.79 3.62 26.41
N ARG A 589 20.13 2.62 25.83
CA ARG A 589 20.78 1.57 25.05
C ARG A 589 20.00 1.33 23.77
N VAL A 590 20.68 1.39 22.64
CA VAL A 590 20.15 0.90 21.37
C VAL A 590 20.66 -0.51 21.16
N ARG A 591 19.74 -1.45 20.97
CA ARG A 591 20.09 -2.80 20.53
C ARG A 591 20.09 -2.83 19.01
N THR A 592 21.05 -3.53 18.42
CA THR A 592 21.15 -3.61 16.96
C THR A 592 21.01 -5.05 16.52
N LEU A 593 20.21 -5.29 15.49
CA LEU A 593 20.12 -6.56 14.77
C LEU A 593 20.45 -6.30 13.30
N ARG A 594 21.45 -7.00 12.76
CA ARG A 594 21.82 -6.90 11.34
C ARG A 594 21.25 -8.09 10.60
N ALA A 595 20.60 -7.86 9.47
CA ALA A 595 20.03 -8.94 8.68
C ALA A 595 21.12 -9.86 8.10
N ASP A 596 22.29 -9.32 7.73
CA ASP A 596 23.43 -10.07 7.17
C ASP A 596 24.05 -11.09 8.14
N ASP A 597 23.79 -10.97 9.44
CA ASP A 597 24.23 -11.96 10.44
C ASP A 597 23.42 -13.28 10.34
N TYR A 598 22.33 -13.29 9.57
CA TYR A 598 21.39 -14.41 9.45
C TYR A 598 20.99 -14.65 7.98
N PRO A 599 21.33 -15.82 7.41
CA PRO A 599 21.12 -16.11 5.98
C PRO A 599 19.66 -16.19 5.52
N THR A 600 18.69 -16.40 6.42
CA THR A 600 17.26 -16.53 6.03
C THR A 600 16.35 -15.67 6.90
N TRP A 601 15.18 -15.30 6.38
CA TRP A 601 14.17 -14.55 7.14
C TRP A 601 13.66 -15.30 8.36
N SER A 602 13.50 -16.62 8.25
CA SER A 602 13.28 -17.50 9.39
C SER A 602 14.29 -17.24 10.54
N GLN A 603 15.59 -17.23 10.23
CA GLN A 603 16.63 -17.03 11.22
C GLN A 603 16.66 -15.59 11.77
N ARG A 604 16.47 -14.59 10.90
CA ARG A 604 16.34 -13.17 11.27
C ARG A 604 15.21 -12.95 12.27
N ARG A 605 14.04 -13.55 12.02
CA ARG A 605 12.86 -13.50 12.91
C ARG A 605 13.11 -14.15 14.26
N ARG A 606 13.70 -15.36 14.28
CA ARG A 606 14.08 -16.04 15.53
C ARG A 606 15.07 -15.22 16.35
N ALA A 607 16.02 -14.55 15.70
CA ALA A 607 16.97 -13.68 16.37
C ALA A 607 16.30 -12.46 17.01
N LEU A 608 15.34 -11.84 16.31
CA LEU A 608 14.53 -10.76 16.86
C LEU A 608 13.71 -11.23 18.07
N VAL A 609 13.02 -12.37 17.97
CA VAL A 609 12.28 -12.97 19.09
C VAL A 609 13.20 -13.22 20.29
N LYS A 610 14.36 -13.84 20.08
CA LYS A 610 15.35 -14.10 21.12
C LYS A 610 15.82 -12.80 21.79
N MET A 611 16.07 -11.75 21.00
CA MET A 611 16.41 -10.44 21.51
C MET A 611 15.29 -9.91 22.40
N LEU A 612 14.06 -9.82 21.89
CA LEU A 612 12.89 -9.29 22.62
C LEU A 612 12.62 -10.04 23.94
N LEU A 613 12.72 -11.36 23.94
CA LEU A 613 12.57 -12.16 25.17
C LEU A 613 13.67 -11.86 26.21
N ALA A 614 14.89 -11.52 25.77
CA ALA A 614 15.94 -11.09 26.69
C ALA A 614 15.61 -9.70 27.28
N ILE A 615 15.09 -8.77 26.47
CA ILE A 615 14.66 -7.44 26.90
C ILE A 615 13.58 -7.52 27.99
N GLY A 616 12.62 -8.43 27.82
CA GLY A 616 11.54 -8.65 28.78
C GLY A 616 12.02 -9.07 30.17
N LYS A 617 13.18 -9.75 30.26
CA LYS A 617 13.78 -10.21 31.53
C LYS A 617 14.61 -9.14 32.24
N GLU A 618 14.93 -8.04 31.56
CA GLU A 618 15.71 -6.97 32.17
C GLU A 618 14.86 -6.15 33.16
N PRO A 619 15.47 -5.52 34.17
CA PRO A 619 14.75 -4.57 35.00
C PRO A 619 14.18 -3.41 34.16
N ALA A 620 13.05 -2.86 34.59
CA ALA A 620 12.46 -1.69 33.96
C ALA A 620 13.49 -0.52 33.99
N PRO A 621 13.80 0.13 32.86
CA PRO A 621 14.71 1.27 32.87
C PRO A 621 14.12 2.36 33.76
N GLN A 622 14.81 2.71 34.85
CA GLN A 622 14.42 3.84 35.69
C GLN A 622 14.76 5.13 34.94
N MET A 623 13.78 6.02 34.76
CA MET A 623 14.09 7.41 34.41
C MET A 623 15.04 7.96 35.48
N PRO A 624 16.16 8.62 35.11
CA PRO A 624 16.91 9.36 36.10
C PRO A 624 15.96 10.34 36.79
N ALA A 625 15.98 10.38 38.12
CA ALA A 625 15.28 11.42 38.86
C ALA A 625 15.80 12.76 38.33
N PHE A 626 14.94 13.53 37.66
CA PHE A 626 15.25 14.92 37.34
C PHE A 626 15.26 15.69 38.66
N GLY A 627 16.38 15.57 39.40
CA GLY A 627 16.70 16.41 40.53
C GLY A 627 16.79 17.86 40.05
N GLY A 628 16.13 18.75 40.81
CA GLY A 628 15.86 20.14 40.45
C GLY A 628 16.97 20.86 39.68
N GLY A 629 16.60 21.48 38.55
CA GLY A 629 17.50 22.32 37.78
C GLY A 629 17.31 22.33 36.26
N PHE A 630 16.15 21.97 35.71
CA PHE A 630 15.81 22.24 34.30
C PHE A 630 14.41 22.88 34.20
N GLY A 631 14.30 24.08 34.77
CA GLY A 631 13.24 25.01 34.41
C GLY A 631 13.62 25.71 33.11
N GLY A 632 13.26 25.11 31.97
CA GLY A 632 13.38 25.72 30.65
C GLY A 632 13.98 24.78 29.60
N GLY A 633 13.16 24.34 28.64
CA GLY A 633 13.69 23.70 27.42
C GLY A 633 12.97 22.46 26.89
N PHE A 634 11.69 22.22 27.18
CA PHE A 634 10.86 21.26 26.42
C PHE A 634 9.53 21.88 25.95
N GLY A 635 9.57 23.17 25.63
CA GLY A 635 8.48 23.89 24.98
C GLY A 635 9.04 24.91 24.00
N GLY A 636 8.65 24.79 22.73
CA GLY A 636 8.84 25.83 21.72
C GLY A 636 9.98 25.59 20.74
N GLY A 637 9.68 24.93 19.62
CA GLY A 637 10.38 25.20 18.37
C GLY A 637 10.00 26.60 17.90
N ARG A 638 10.83 27.60 18.21
CA ARG A 638 10.84 28.90 17.50
C ARG A 638 11.18 28.59 16.04
N GLY A 639 10.43 29.02 15.02
CA GLY A 639 9.76 30.31 14.92
C GLY A 639 10.78 31.36 14.51
N PHE A 640 11.27 31.30 13.27
CA PHE A 640 11.92 32.44 12.64
C PHE A 640 10.83 33.42 12.19
N GLY A 641 10.67 34.50 12.93
CA GLY A 641 9.76 35.59 12.62
C GLY A 641 10.03 36.74 13.59
N GLY A 642 10.82 37.71 13.14
CA GLY A 642 11.26 38.83 13.96
C GLY A 642 10.18 39.89 14.19
N GLY A 643 10.29 40.56 15.34
CA GLY A 643 10.00 41.98 15.53
C GLY A 643 8.56 42.36 15.83
N GLY A 644 8.31 42.87 17.04
CA GLY A 644 7.09 43.63 17.34
C GLY A 644 6.74 43.70 18.82
N ASN A 645 7.27 44.72 19.49
CA ASN A 645 7.09 45.11 20.89
C ASN A 645 5.62 45.47 21.24
N PHE A 646 5.19 45.27 22.50
CA PHE A 646 4.51 46.25 23.39
C PHE A 646 3.64 45.62 24.51
N GLY A 647 3.97 45.98 25.77
CA GLY A 647 3.12 46.22 26.99
C GLY A 647 2.19 45.11 27.49
N GLY A 648 2.08 44.75 28.78
CA GLY A 648 2.42 45.44 30.03
C GLY A 648 1.20 45.39 30.97
N GLY A 649 1.34 44.76 32.15
CA GLY A 649 0.37 44.73 33.27
C GLY A 649 -0.52 43.47 33.31
N GLY A 650 -0.72 42.73 34.40
CA GLY A 650 -0.55 42.99 35.83
C GLY A 650 -1.84 42.57 36.56
N PHE A 651 -1.71 41.93 37.73
CA PHE A 651 -2.75 41.41 38.65
C PHE A 651 -3.32 40.01 38.32
N GLY A 652 -3.45 39.03 39.23
CA GLY A 652 -3.28 39.00 40.69
C GLY A 652 -4.50 38.35 41.36
N GLY A 653 -4.30 37.19 42.03
CA GLY A 653 -5.30 36.50 42.89
C GLY A 653 -5.94 35.28 42.21
N GLY A 654 -6.03 34.08 42.77
CA GLY A 654 -5.83 33.61 44.15
C GLY A 654 -6.99 32.69 44.57
N PHE A 655 -6.88 31.39 44.26
CA PHE A 655 -7.51 30.19 44.91
C PHE A 655 -9.05 30.13 45.18
N PRO A 656 -9.62 28.98 45.59
CA PRO A 656 -9.41 27.58 45.19
C PRO A 656 -10.73 26.79 44.92
N ALA A 657 -10.54 25.58 44.37
CA ALA A 657 -11.24 24.31 44.64
C ALA A 657 -12.77 24.27 44.83
N ASN A 658 -13.44 23.67 43.85
CA ASN A 658 -14.00 22.31 43.97
C ASN A 658 -14.05 21.65 42.59
#